data_AF-A0AAJ2L918-F1
#
_entry.id   AF-A0AAJ2L918-F1
#
_cell.length_a   1.000
_cell.length_b   1.000
_cell.length_c   1.000
_cell.angle_alpha   90.00
_cell.angle_beta   90.00
_cell.angle_gamma   90.00
#
_symmetry.space_group_name_H-M   'P 1'
#
loop_
_entity.id
_entity.type
_entity.pdbx_description
1 polymer ?
#
loop_
_entity_poly.entity_id
_entity_poly.type
_entity_poly.pdbx_seq_one_letter_code
_entity_poly.pdbx_strand_id
1 'polypeptide(L)'
;MKNIYSLWCMLLLPAMHAIAQERMVTGSVTAQDDGTALAGVNIKIRNANVGTQTNGNGEYSIKVGSDTTVLVFSYIGFETQEVKVGNRTKLDVKLAQDTRQLGEVVVTALGIKREEKSIGFGAQKLDGGELSNVREANLVHSLSGKLAGVQVAGNTGSMGGSAKINIRGINSIYGNNNPLFVVDGMPMENRNTNSLEQQRGAGGYDFGNSVQDLNPNDVENVTVLKGAAATALYGSRGSNGVIVITTKKGGKSRKPNLTYTFGYNIDKVYKLPRYQNKYGGGYEFQKLYYNQHPEAFPDDRKGSYDDNDGKGRYDLLPQYATDESWGPKFEGQLYRPYWSWDKDSKNPDFGKVVPWEAQPNNIRSFFETGSTFNHNVSLDGATEKGTYRISYSNFDQKFILPNSKLVRHNASINGSYEAIKNLTISGAANFVTHSAKGRPGTGYGDDGGNVMVQFTQWGQRQVDFNKMKEYELVDGTQLTWNRSAWYDPTPRFSNNPYWVRHKNYETDGRTRVFGNLAANYKLAEGLTAEVKYMTDTYFETQEERVAIGSQYTSQYWLSKYSHLENNIQGLLSYSKQFTKDFSWNANVGVNRMTRTGSTLISKTVDGLSSNVFSLEASMGRPDITDLKTKKRINSVFGSSSLGYKDILFLDLGARNDWSSTLPVKHNSYFYPSGSVSWIASSLIDANWLNFLKLRAALAQVGNDTDPYNVTMAYLLYQPFGTDSRVSVPNTLPNPDLKPETTSEYEFGTELKVLNNRLGLNLSYYNRRTRNQIVPLSRSAATGATYKYVNAGLLQNKGIELSLNASPVSTENFKWDITLNWAKNNNKIVRLTTDQKTMVLANAPFAVQLEAREGESFGSIVGYDFVYNEKGQKLVDEEGVYLRSDDQKVLGSVLPSFTGGVINAFRYKGFNLSALIDFQKGGSFFSTTQMFGRETGILEETAVGSMREDGVIAEGVKEDGTSNDVLLSAQDYFLYNGGDNINSVDVVDASYIYLREISLGYSLPAGWVSKTPFSKVRVSLTGRNLWLIKSNSKHVDPTAITNSISNWQGLEGGALPSVRSMGVNVSFGF
;
A
#
# COMPACT_ATOMS: atom_id res chain seq x y z
N MET A 1 -59.09 30.79 -16.37
CA MET A 1 -60.25 29.93 -16.68
C MET A 1 -60.26 29.62 -18.17
N LYS A 2 -60.57 28.37 -18.54
CA LYS A 2 -60.96 27.83 -19.86
C LYS A 2 -60.79 28.70 -21.12
N ASN A 3 -60.22 28.08 -22.16
CA ASN A 3 -60.23 28.42 -23.59
C ASN A 3 -59.28 29.55 -24.05
N ILE A 4 -58.20 29.17 -24.77
CA ILE A 4 -57.60 29.97 -25.87
C ILE A 4 -56.55 29.24 -26.75
N TYR A 5 -56.16 27.98 -26.50
CA TYR A 5 -55.18 27.29 -27.37
C TYR A 5 -55.76 26.35 -28.44
N SER A 6 -56.97 26.63 -28.93
CA SER A 6 -57.62 25.89 -30.03
C SER A 6 -57.62 26.65 -31.37
N LEU A 7 -56.75 27.66 -31.53
CA LEU A 7 -56.78 28.54 -32.70
C LEU A 7 -55.41 28.78 -33.36
N TRP A 8 -54.58 27.75 -33.48
CA TRP A 8 -53.39 27.77 -34.37
C TRP A 8 -53.19 26.42 -35.09
N CYS A 9 -54.29 25.72 -35.40
CA CYS A 9 -54.29 24.42 -36.09
C CYS A 9 -54.71 24.46 -37.57
N MET A 10 -54.95 25.62 -38.19
CA MET A 10 -55.31 25.67 -39.62
C MET A 10 -54.79 26.93 -40.30
N LEU A 11 -53.51 26.87 -40.71
CA LEU A 11 -53.05 27.48 -41.96
C LEU A 11 -52.22 26.42 -42.66
N LEU A 12 -52.88 25.74 -43.60
CA LEU A 12 -52.36 24.70 -44.48
C LEU A 12 -51.59 25.31 -45.67
N LEU A 13 -50.51 24.62 -46.05
CA LEU A 13 -49.84 24.51 -47.36
C LEU A 13 -48.82 25.60 -47.80
N PRO A 14 -47.73 25.22 -48.51
CA PRO A 14 -46.85 24.06 -48.34
C PRO A 14 -45.38 24.50 -48.19
N ALA A 15 -44.65 23.89 -47.25
CA ALA A 15 -43.19 24.02 -47.22
C ALA A 15 -42.60 23.17 -48.36
N MET A 16 -42.01 23.85 -49.35
CA MET A 16 -41.20 23.24 -50.39
C MET A 16 -40.18 22.30 -49.73
N HIS A 17 -40.15 21.06 -50.19
CA HIS A 17 -39.02 20.17 -49.95
C HIS A 17 -37.82 20.79 -50.65
N ALA A 18 -36.97 21.47 -49.90
CA ALA A 18 -35.60 21.68 -50.33
C ALA A 18 -34.95 20.31 -50.35
N ILE A 19 -34.93 19.68 -51.52
CA ILE A 19 -34.00 18.59 -51.81
C ILE A 19 -32.62 19.21 -51.62
N ALA A 20 -31.98 18.94 -50.48
CA ALA A 20 -30.55 19.16 -50.37
C ALA A 20 -29.91 18.34 -51.50
N GLN A 21 -29.23 19.00 -52.43
CA GLN A 21 -28.48 18.31 -53.47
C GLN A 21 -27.42 17.46 -52.78
N GLU A 22 -27.69 16.17 -52.63
CA GLU A 22 -26.66 15.19 -52.31
C GLU A 22 -25.63 15.24 -53.43
N ARG A 23 -24.43 15.72 -53.12
CA ARG A 23 -23.33 15.67 -54.08
C ARG A 23 -22.36 14.57 -53.71
N MET A 24 -21.79 13.95 -54.73
CA MET A 24 -20.75 12.94 -54.57
C MET A 24 -19.41 13.64 -54.32
N VAL A 25 -18.71 13.21 -53.27
CA VAL A 25 -17.32 13.58 -53.03
C VAL A 25 -16.46 12.35 -53.26
N THR A 26 -15.53 12.46 -54.21
CA THR A 26 -14.56 11.42 -54.53
C THR A 26 -13.17 11.82 -54.04
N GLY A 27 -12.27 10.88 -53.81
CA GLY A 27 -10.88 11.20 -53.50
C GLY A 27 -10.03 9.97 -53.31
N SER A 28 -8.75 10.18 -53.06
CA SER A 28 -7.78 9.14 -52.71
C SER A 28 -7.20 9.38 -51.33
N VAL A 29 -6.84 8.30 -50.64
CA VAL A 29 -6.13 8.36 -49.36
C VAL A 29 -4.78 7.67 -49.51
N THR A 30 -3.71 8.40 -49.23
CA THR A 30 -2.34 7.86 -49.27
C THR A 30 -1.65 8.03 -47.92
N ALA A 31 -0.64 7.22 -47.64
CA ALA A 31 0.26 7.46 -46.53
C ALA A 31 1.03 8.77 -46.76
N GLN A 32 1.25 9.52 -45.68
CA GLN A 32 1.97 10.79 -45.75
C GLN A 32 3.47 10.61 -46.01
N ASP A 33 4.05 9.51 -45.53
CA ASP A 33 5.50 9.32 -45.47
C ASP A 33 6.10 8.81 -46.78
N ASP A 34 5.45 7.84 -47.43
CA ASP A 34 5.94 7.20 -48.67
C ASP A 34 4.98 7.35 -49.86
N GLY A 35 3.81 7.97 -49.66
CA GLY A 35 2.82 8.18 -50.72
C GLY A 35 2.08 6.91 -51.16
N THR A 36 2.22 5.80 -50.44
CA THR A 36 1.52 4.55 -50.76
C THR A 36 0.01 4.71 -50.64
N ALA A 37 -0.75 4.10 -51.57
CA ALA A 37 -2.20 4.12 -51.52
C ALA A 37 -2.72 3.26 -50.35
N LEU A 38 -3.62 3.82 -49.54
CA LEU A 38 -4.16 3.14 -48.36
C LEU A 38 -5.52 2.53 -48.68
N ALA A 39 -5.57 1.21 -48.84
CA ALA A 39 -6.80 0.45 -49.03
C ALA A 39 -7.51 0.18 -47.69
N GLY A 40 -8.85 0.30 -47.63
CA GLY A 40 -9.63 0.03 -46.42
C GLY A 40 -9.65 1.16 -45.37
N VAL A 41 -9.28 2.39 -45.73
CA VAL A 41 -9.45 3.57 -44.86
C VAL A 41 -10.94 3.81 -44.64
N ASN A 42 -11.38 3.83 -43.39
CA ASN A 42 -12.77 4.09 -43.03
C ASN A 42 -13.04 5.59 -43.05
N ILE A 43 -14.03 6.02 -43.84
CA ILE A 43 -14.40 7.42 -44.07
C ILE A 43 -15.86 7.60 -43.66
N LYS A 44 -16.11 8.42 -42.64
CA LYS A 44 -17.47 8.67 -42.14
C LYS A 44 -17.78 10.16 -42.05
N ILE A 45 -19.06 10.50 -42.20
CA ILE A 45 -19.54 11.84 -41.88
C ILE A 45 -19.60 11.99 -40.35
N ARG A 46 -18.99 13.07 -39.82
CA ARG A 46 -19.01 13.39 -38.38
C ARG A 46 -20.46 13.46 -37.88
N ASN A 47 -20.77 12.65 -36.86
CA ASN A 47 -22.10 12.52 -36.24
C ASN A 47 -23.21 11.93 -37.12
N ALA A 48 -22.89 11.21 -38.21
CA ALA A 48 -23.86 10.46 -39.02
C ALA A 48 -23.45 8.99 -39.22
N ASN A 49 -24.43 8.13 -39.53
CA ASN A 49 -24.21 6.71 -39.82
C ASN A 49 -23.87 6.43 -41.30
N VAL A 50 -23.51 7.46 -42.07
CA VAL A 50 -23.18 7.37 -43.49
C VAL A 50 -21.65 7.40 -43.63
N GLY A 51 -21.09 6.38 -44.29
CA GLY A 51 -19.65 6.22 -44.50
C GLY A 51 -19.33 5.34 -45.70
N THR A 52 -18.06 5.32 -46.09
CA THR A 52 -17.50 4.47 -47.15
C THR A 52 -16.09 4.01 -46.74
N GLN A 53 -15.48 3.12 -47.52
CA GLN A 53 -14.07 2.77 -47.38
C GLN A 53 -13.31 3.03 -48.69
N THR A 54 -11.99 3.15 -48.62
CA THR A 54 -11.14 3.18 -49.82
C THR A 54 -11.00 1.81 -50.46
N ASN A 55 -10.95 1.75 -51.79
CA ASN A 55 -10.71 0.54 -52.59
C ASN A 55 -9.21 0.14 -52.59
N GLY A 56 -8.85 -0.90 -53.36
CA GLY A 56 -7.46 -1.39 -53.48
C GLY A 56 -6.43 -0.38 -54.01
N ASN A 57 -6.89 0.71 -54.64
CA ASN A 57 -6.06 1.81 -55.14
C ASN A 57 -6.11 3.05 -54.22
N GLY A 58 -6.70 2.92 -53.02
CA GLY A 58 -6.83 4.01 -52.06
C GLY A 58 -7.94 5.02 -52.38
N GLU A 59 -8.83 4.75 -53.34
CA GLU A 59 -9.87 5.69 -53.78
C GLU A 59 -11.20 5.46 -53.06
N TYR A 60 -11.96 6.53 -52.81
CA TYR A 60 -13.28 6.49 -52.17
C TYR A 60 -14.30 7.42 -52.85
N SER A 61 -15.58 7.16 -52.59
CA SER A 61 -16.70 8.00 -53.01
C SER A 61 -17.79 8.03 -51.93
N ILE A 62 -18.21 9.21 -51.49
CA ILE A 62 -19.21 9.38 -50.43
C ILE A 62 -20.20 10.52 -50.75
N LYS A 63 -21.49 10.30 -50.47
CA LYS A 63 -22.54 11.32 -50.60
C LYS A 63 -22.53 12.25 -49.40
N VAL A 64 -22.49 13.56 -49.65
CA VAL A 64 -22.56 14.60 -48.61
C VAL A 64 -23.72 15.55 -48.87
N GLY A 65 -24.44 15.96 -47.82
CA GLY A 65 -25.66 16.77 -47.92
C GLY A 65 -25.52 18.23 -47.48
N SER A 66 -24.33 18.68 -47.07
CA SER A 66 -24.09 20.07 -46.61
C SER A 66 -22.63 20.48 -46.79
N ASP A 67 -22.37 21.76 -47.06
CA ASP A 67 -21.02 22.34 -47.15
C ASP A 67 -20.32 22.46 -45.78
N THR A 68 -21.06 22.26 -44.69
CA THR A 68 -20.53 22.14 -43.32
C THR A 68 -20.10 20.73 -42.94
N THR A 69 -20.29 19.74 -43.83
CA THR A 69 -19.95 18.33 -43.59
C THR A 69 -18.46 18.17 -43.29
N VAL A 70 -18.13 17.39 -42.27
CA VAL A 70 -16.77 16.99 -41.92
C VAL A 70 -16.65 15.49 -42.15
N LEU A 71 -15.67 15.08 -42.95
CA LEU A 71 -15.31 13.68 -43.14
C LEU A 71 -14.21 13.31 -42.16
N VAL A 72 -14.38 12.17 -41.50
CA VAL A 72 -13.44 11.59 -40.55
C VAL A 72 -12.80 10.38 -41.22
N PHE A 73 -11.50 10.45 -41.45
CA PHE A 73 -10.68 9.41 -42.04
C PHE A 73 -9.96 8.67 -40.91
N SER A 74 -10.19 7.37 -40.79
CA SER A 74 -9.55 6.53 -39.78
C SER A 74 -9.03 5.25 -40.40
N TYR A 75 -7.78 4.92 -40.10
CA TYR A 75 -7.12 3.71 -40.58
C TYR A 75 -6.16 3.19 -39.51
N ILE A 76 -6.05 1.86 -39.39
CA ILE A 76 -5.28 1.25 -38.32
C ILE A 76 -3.79 1.56 -38.52
N GLY A 77 -3.15 2.11 -37.48
CA GLY A 77 -1.74 2.53 -37.53
C GLY A 77 -1.54 3.94 -38.07
N PHE A 78 -2.61 4.72 -38.30
CA PHE A 78 -2.57 6.10 -38.81
C PHE A 78 -3.39 7.04 -37.93
N GLU A 79 -2.96 8.30 -37.83
CA GLU A 79 -3.71 9.32 -37.08
C GLU A 79 -5.09 9.54 -37.71
N THR A 80 -6.14 9.58 -36.88
CA THR A 80 -7.47 9.95 -37.37
C THR A 80 -7.46 11.41 -37.82
N GLN A 81 -7.78 11.66 -39.08
CA GLN A 81 -7.79 13.01 -39.65
C GLN A 81 -9.22 13.44 -39.94
N GLU A 82 -9.53 14.68 -39.58
CA GLU A 82 -10.84 15.28 -39.80
C GLU A 82 -10.74 16.43 -40.78
N VAL A 83 -11.49 16.34 -41.89
CA VAL A 83 -11.41 17.30 -42.98
C VAL A 83 -12.79 17.83 -43.31
N LYS A 84 -12.99 19.14 -43.16
CA LYS A 84 -14.23 19.82 -43.56
C LYS A 84 -14.33 19.81 -45.08
N VAL A 85 -15.42 19.30 -45.64
CA VAL A 85 -15.58 19.15 -47.10
C VAL A 85 -15.64 20.51 -47.82
N GLY A 86 -16.34 21.50 -47.26
CA GLY A 86 -16.52 22.81 -47.91
C GLY A 86 -17.38 22.68 -49.16
N ASN A 87 -16.99 23.28 -50.30
CA ASN A 87 -17.68 23.16 -51.60
C ASN A 87 -17.00 22.16 -52.56
N ARG A 88 -16.11 21.30 -52.04
CA ARG A 88 -15.26 20.42 -52.85
C ARG A 88 -16.01 19.16 -53.30
N THR A 89 -15.78 18.75 -54.54
CA THR A 89 -16.23 17.46 -55.13
C THR A 89 -15.10 16.42 -55.21
N LYS A 90 -13.84 16.86 -55.13
CA LYS A 90 -12.66 15.99 -54.98
C LYS A 90 -11.88 16.34 -53.71
N LEU A 91 -11.52 15.34 -52.91
CA LEU A 91 -10.80 15.51 -51.65
C LEU A 91 -9.77 14.38 -51.43
N ASP A 92 -8.54 14.63 -51.84
CA ASP A 92 -7.41 13.72 -51.57
C ASP A 92 -6.84 13.99 -50.16
N VAL A 93 -6.53 12.93 -49.42
CA VAL A 93 -6.12 13.00 -48.01
C VAL A 93 -4.83 12.20 -47.79
N LYS A 94 -3.86 12.82 -47.13
CA LYS A 94 -2.63 12.13 -46.71
C LYS A 94 -2.74 11.82 -45.22
N LEU A 95 -2.80 10.54 -44.87
CA LEU A 95 -2.83 10.11 -43.47
C LEU A 95 -1.40 9.94 -42.95
N ALA A 96 -1.10 10.63 -41.85
CA ALA A 96 0.13 10.44 -41.10
C ALA A 96 0.07 9.12 -40.30
N GLN A 97 1.17 8.39 -40.20
CA GLN A 97 1.26 7.21 -39.34
C GLN A 97 1.01 7.64 -37.88
N ASP A 98 0.29 6.81 -37.11
CA ASP A 98 0.02 7.07 -35.70
C ASP A 98 1.29 6.82 -34.89
N THR A 99 2.11 7.87 -34.79
CA THR A 99 3.34 7.88 -34.01
C THR A 99 3.09 8.22 -32.53
N ARG A 100 1.82 8.33 -32.07
CA ARG A 100 1.51 8.78 -30.70
C ARG A 100 2.02 7.85 -29.61
N GLN A 101 2.30 6.58 -29.90
CA GLN A 101 3.00 5.68 -28.96
C GLN A 101 4.50 5.95 -28.83
N LEU A 102 5.10 6.76 -29.71
CA LEU A 102 6.51 7.21 -29.65
C LEU A 102 6.64 8.66 -29.14
N GLY A 103 5.55 9.41 -29.11
CA GLY A 103 5.44 10.77 -28.56
C GLY A 103 4.94 10.83 -27.12
N GLU A 104 4.82 9.70 -26.42
CA GLU A 104 4.48 9.72 -25.00
C GLU A 104 5.55 10.43 -24.19
N VAL A 105 5.08 11.31 -23.32
CA VAL A 105 5.92 12.13 -22.46
C VAL A 105 5.86 11.58 -21.04
N VAL A 106 7.04 11.33 -20.48
CA VAL A 106 7.22 10.93 -19.09
C VAL A 106 7.70 12.14 -18.29
N VAL A 107 7.15 12.33 -17.10
CA VAL A 107 7.61 13.38 -16.19
C VAL A 107 8.82 12.85 -15.44
N THR A 108 9.96 13.48 -15.68
CA THR A 108 11.24 13.16 -15.05
C THR A 108 11.53 14.12 -13.90
N ALA A 109 12.77 14.13 -13.43
CA ALA A 109 13.16 14.99 -12.33
C ALA A 109 12.84 16.47 -12.55
N LEU A 110 12.53 17.16 -11.45
CA LEU A 110 12.15 18.58 -11.43
C LEU A 110 10.82 18.89 -12.17
N GLY A 111 10.02 17.87 -12.49
CA GLY A 111 8.77 18.05 -13.23
C GLY A 111 8.97 18.29 -14.73
N ILE A 112 10.17 17.98 -15.24
CA ILE A 112 10.51 18.16 -16.66
C ILE A 112 9.93 17.03 -17.48
N LYS A 113 9.15 17.42 -18.48
CA LYS A 113 8.53 16.52 -19.47
C LYS A 113 9.55 16.10 -20.52
N ARG A 114 9.74 14.79 -20.70
CA ARG A 114 10.70 14.19 -21.64
C ARG A 114 9.99 13.17 -22.51
N GLU A 115 10.34 13.13 -23.79
CA GLU A 115 9.87 12.07 -24.70
C GLU A 115 10.46 10.72 -24.27
N GLU A 116 9.65 9.67 -24.23
CA GLU A 116 10.07 8.34 -23.78
C GLU A 116 11.27 7.78 -24.55
N LYS A 117 11.39 8.11 -25.85
CA LYS A 117 12.55 7.72 -26.68
C LYS A 117 13.87 8.33 -26.21
N SER A 118 13.83 9.51 -25.60
CA SER A 118 15.03 10.23 -25.14
C SER A 118 15.58 9.73 -23.79
N ILE A 119 14.82 8.90 -23.07
CA ILE A 119 15.16 8.50 -21.70
C ILE A 119 16.18 7.34 -21.70
N GLY A 120 17.34 7.57 -21.08
CA GLY A 120 18.44 6.59 -20.95
C GLY A 120 18.37 5.66 -19.74
N PHE A 121 17.31 5.70 -18.93
CA PHE A 121 17.18 4.96 -17.67
C PHE A 121 15.80 4.28 -17.50
N GLY A 122 15.65 3.42 -16.48
CA GLY A 122 14.41 2.71 -16.20
C GLY A 122 13.34 3.61 -15.58
N ALA A 123 12.26 3.85 -16.33
CA ALA A 123 11.05 4.51 -15.87
C ALA A 123 9.81 3.75 -16.37
N GLN A 124 8.72 3.76 -15.60
CA GLN A 124 7.42 3.24 -16.03
C GLN A 124 6.32 4.22 -15.65
N LYS A 125 5.39 4.45 -16.56
CA LYS A 125 4.23 5.32 -16.38
C LYS A 125 2.97 4.46 -16.25
N LEU A 126 2.08 4.85 -15.35
CA LEU A 126 0.79 4.25 -15.09
C LEU A 126 -0.28 5.34 -15.13
N ASP A 127 -1.31 5.15 -15.95
CA ASP A 127 -2.37 6.15 -16.10
C ASP A 127 -3.33 6.17 -14.91
N GLY A 128 -3.85 7.35 -14.56
CA GLY A 128 -4.72 7.56 -13.39
C GLY A 128 -6.03 6.78 -13.43
N GLY A 129 -6.50 6.38 -14.62
CA GLY A 129 -7.65 5.49 -14.77
C GLY A 129 -7.41 4.13 -14.12
N GLU A 130 -6.20 3.59 -14.18
CA GLU A 130 -5.86 2.30 -13.58
C GLU A 130 -5.69 2.35 -12.06
N LEU A 131 -5.47 3.55 -11.51
CA LEU A 131 -5.37 3.81 -10.07
C LEU A 131 -6.74 4.04 -9.41
N SER A 132 -7.70 4.55 -10.19
CA SER A 132 -9.02 4.97 -9.69
C SER A 132 -10.14 3.99 -9.98
N ASN A 133 -9.86 2.88 -10.68
CA ASN A 133 -10.85 1.83 -10.97
C ASN A 133 -11.40 1.23 -9.67
N VAL A 134 -10.55 0.83 -8.71
CA VAL A 134 -10.95 0.40 -7.37
C VAL A 134 -10.71 1.53 -6.38
N ARG A 135 -11.66 1.76 -5.47
CA ARG A 135 -11.53 2.80 -4.45
C ARG A 135 -10.77 2.26 -3.25
N GLU A 136 -9.57 2.79 -3.07
CA GLU A 136 -8.70 2.47 -1.95
C GLU A 136 -8.58 3.63 -0.98
N ALA A 137 -8.55 3.32 0.31
CA ALA A 137 -8.22 4.30 1.34
C ALA A 137 -6.78 4.83 1.17
N ASN A 138 -5.86 3.97 0.70
CA ASN A 138 -4.48 4.32 0.41
C ASN A 138 -4.12 3.95 -1.03
N LEU A 139 -3.93 4.97 -1.89
CA LEU A 139 -3.73 4.79 -3.33
C LEU A 139 -2.50 3.93 -3.67
N VAL A 140 -1.51 3.87 -2.79
CA VAL A 140 -0.27 3.11 -3.02
C VAL A 140 -0.58 1.64 -3.25
N HIS A 141 -1.57 1.09 -2.56
CA HIS A 141 -1.97 -0.29 -2.75
C HIS A 141 -2.36 -0.57 -4.21
N SER A 142 -2.90 0.40 -4.95
CA SER A 142 -3.32 0.22 -6.34
C SER A 142 -2.16 -0.06 -7.32
N LEU A 143 -0.90 0.15 -6.89
CA LEU A 143 0.32 -0.12 -7.67
C LEU A 143 0.79 -1.58 -7.61
N SER A 144 0.26 -2.37 -6.67
CA SER A 144 0.61 -3.80 -6.49
C SER A 144 0.43 -4.59 -7.79
N GLY A 145 1.48 -5.31 -8.21
CA GLY A 145 1.48 -6.16 -9.42
C GLY A 145 1.47 -5.41 -10.77
N LYS A 146 1.32 -4.07 -10.79
CA LYS A 146 1.20 -3.28 -12.02
C LYS A 146 2.52 -2.77 -12.61
N LEU A 147 3.60 -2.81 -11.83
CA LEU A 147 4.90 -2.27 -12.21
C LEU A 147 6.02 -3.26 -11.89
N ALA A 148 6.95 -3.47 -12.83
CA ALA A 148 8.10 -4.34 -12.60
C ALA A 148 9.08 -3.69 -11.61
N GLY A 149 9.65 -4.45 -10.68
CA GLY A 149 10.66 -3.95 -9.73
C GLY A 149 10.12 -3.05 -8.62
N VAL A 150 8.79 -2.88 -8.55
CA VAL A 150 8.08 -2.18 -7.49
C VAL A 150 7.34 -3.19 -6.63
N GLN A 151 7.78 -3.37 -5.39
CA GLN A 151 7.10 -4.20 -4.42
C GLN A 151 6.24 -3.30 -3.53
N VAL A 152 4.95 -3.63 -3.41
CA VAL A 152 4.01 -2.96 -2.51
C VAL A 152 3.54 -3.96 -1.47
N ALA A 153 3.64 -3.61 -0.20
CA ALA A 153 3.21 -4.45 0.92
C ALA A 153 2.45 -3.60 1.94
N GLY A 154 1.44 -4.17 2.60
CA GLY A 154 0.67 -3.50 3.64
C GLY A 154 -0.55 -4.31 4.04
N ASN A 155 -1.05 -4.10 5.26
CA ASN A 155 -2.14 -4.90 5.80
C ASN A 155 -3.50 -4.46 5.23
N THR A 156 -4.09 -5.27 4.34
CA THR A 156 -5.43 -5.00 3.76
C THR A 156 -6.58 -5.13 4.76
N GLY A 157 -6.33 -5.75 5.93
CA GLY A 157 -7.24 -5.80 7.07
C GLY A 157 -7.21 -4.54 7.94
N SER A 158 -6.35 -3.57 7.64
CA SER A 158 -6.29 -2.27 8.33
C SER A 158 -7.23 -1.23 7.69
N MET A 159 -7.77 -0.32 8.49
CA MET A 159 -8.63 0.77 8.01
C MET A 159 -7.76 1.96 7.56
N GLY A 160 -7.43 2.03 6.27
CA GLY A 160 -6.54 3.10 5.75
C GLY A 160 -5.12 3.03 6.32
N GLY A 161 -4.60 1.83 6.56
CA GLY A 161 -3.25 1.65 7.08
C GLY A 161 -2.15 1.93 6.06
N SER A 162 -0.93 1.65 6.51
CA SER A 162 0.31 1.97 5.82
C SER A 162 0.54 1.05 4.62
N ALA A 163 1.10 1.63 3.58
CA ALA A 163 1.53 0.89 2.40
C ALA A 163 3.03 1.13 2.16
N LYS A 164 3.83 0.10 2.42
CA LYS A 164 5.27 0.09 2.17
C LYS A 164 5.54 -0.11 0.68
N ILE A 165 6.47 0.67 0.14
CA ILE A 165 6.96 0.50 -1.23
C ILE A 165 8.48 0.32 -1.22
N ASN A 166 8.96 -0.73 -1.88
CA ASN A 166 10.38 -0.89 -2.18
C ASN A 166 10.58 -0.90 -3.70
N ILE A 167 11.55 -0.11 -4.19
CA ILE A 167 11.97 -0.10 -5.59
C ILE A 167 13.38 -0.70 -5.68
N ARG A 168 13.51 -1.80 -6.42
CA ARG A 168 14.77 -2.56 -6.57
C ARG A 168 15.36 -3.06 -5.23
N GLY A 169 14.49 -3.40 -4.27
CA GLY A 169 14.86 -3.91 -2.96
C GLY A 169 15.29 -2.83 -1.96
N ILE A 170 15.98 -3.26 -0.90
CA ILE A 170 16.41 -2.43 0.25
C ILE A 170 17.77 -1.80 -0.04
N ASN A 171 17.95 -0.51 0.24
CA ASN A 171 19.16 0.29 0.04
C ASN A 171 19.94 0.62 1.30
N SER A 172 19.21 0.91 2.38
CA SER A 172 19.76 1.24 3.68
C SER A 172 19.37 0.15 4.67
N ILE A 173 20.33 -0.33 5.44
CA ILE A 173 20.11 -1.37 6.44
C ILE A 173 19.28 -0.80 7.61
N TYR A 174 19.55 0.45 7.99
CA TYR A 174 18.86 1.11 9.09
C TYR A 174 17.99 2.29 8.64
N GLY A 175 18.44 3.08 7.66
CA GLY A 175 17.75 4.29 7.21
C GLY A 175 16.46 4.02 6.42
N ASN A 176 15.80 5.08 5.98
CA ASN A 176 14.55 4.97 5.21
C ASN A 176 14.78 4.30 3.85
N ASN A 177 13.91 3.36 3.46
CA ASN A 177 13.89 2.71 2.15
C ASN A 177 12.67 3.03 1.29
N ASN A 178 11.73 3.84 1.80
CA ASN A 178 10.58 4.27 1.04
C ASN A 178 11.03 5.24 -0.07
N PRO A 179 10.41 5.18 -1.27
CA PRO A 179 10.70 6.12 -2.34
C PRO A 179 10.21 7.52 -1.98
N LEU A 180 10.81 8.53 -2.62
CA LEU A 180 10.29 9.89 -2.54
C LEU A 180 9.00 10.01 -3.35
N PHE A 181 7.94 10.53 -2.75
CA PHE A 181 6.73 10.91 -3.47
C PHE A 181 6.82 12.38 -3.88
N VAL A 182 6.50 12.67 -5.14
CA VAL A 182 6.54 14.01 -5.70
C VAL A 182 5.22 14.29 -6.39
N VAL A 183 4.46 15.28 -5.93
CA VAL A 183 3.16 15.65 -6.50
C VAL A 183 3.30 16.99 -7.20
N ASP A 184 3.12 17.02 -8.52
CA ASP A 184 3.30 18.22 -9.36
C ASP A 184 4.65 18.94 -9.12
N GLY A 185 5.70 18.16 -8.89
CA GLY A 185 7.06 18.67 -8.60
C GLY A 185 7.34 18.96 -7.12
N MET A 186 6.34 18.92 -6.24
CA MET A 186 6.50 19.13 -4.80
C MET A 186 6.83 17.82 -4.06
N PRO A 187 7.96 17.73 -3.35
CA PRO A 187 8.29 16.59 -2.49
C PRO A 187 7.33 16.46 -1.30
N MET A 188 6.67 15.31 -1.17
CA MET A 188 5.72 15.03 -0.09
C MET A 188 6.43 14.39 1.11
N GLU A 189 6.05 14.79 2.32
CA GLU A 189 6.41 14.04 3.53
C GLU A 189 5.62 12.72 3.59
N ASN A 190 6.34 11.64 3.93
CA ASN A 190 5.80 10.29 4.13
C ASN A 190 6.31 9.68 5.45
N ARG A 191 6.11 10.39 6.56
CA ARG A 191 6.60 10.00 7.89
C ARG A 191 5.86 8.76 8.39
N ASN A 192 6.58 7.85 9.07
CA ASN A 192 6.00 6.81 9.89
C ASN A 192 5.71 7.37 11.30
N THR A 193 4.45 7.36 11.74
CA THR A 193 4.05 7.76 13.10
C THR A 193 3.71 6.56 13.98
N ASN A 194 3.77 5.33 13.46
CA ASN A 194 3.48 4.11 14.22
C ASN A 194 4.57 3.81 15.27
N SER A 195 4.16 3.28 16.43
CA SER A 195 5.06 2.87 17.51
C SER A 195 6.03 1.75 17.07
N LEU A 196 7.14 1.57 17.80
CA LEU A 196 8.09 0.48 17.49
C LEU A 196 7.46 -0.90 17.65
N GLU A 197 6.58 -1.06 18.63
CA GLU A 197 5.78 -2.27 18.86
C GLU A 197 4.91 -2.58 17.65
N GLN A 198 4.19 -1.58 17.12
CA GLN A 198 3.39 -1.74 15.91
C GLN A 198 4.28 -2.17 14.74
N GLN A 199 5.46 -1.55 14.57
CA GLN A 199 6.36 -1.87 13.46
C GLN A 199 6.87 -3.31 13.50
N ARG A 200 7.13 -3.88 14.68
CA ARG A 200 7.64 -5.26 14.86
C ARG A 200 6.54 -6.32 15.06
N GLY A 201 5.27 -5.93 14.98
CA GLY A 201 4.13 -6.83 15.16
C GLY A 201 3.83 -7.16 16.62
N ALA A 202 4.18 -6.30 17.57
CA ALA A 202 4.08 -6.52 19.01
C ALA A 202 3.03 -5.62 19.71
N GLY A 203 1.96 -5.21 19.03
CA GLY A 203 0.89 -4.38 19.60
C GLY A 203 0.84 -2.96 19.02
N GLY A 204 -0.28 -2.27 19.20
CA GLY A 204 -0.52 -0.91 18.71
C GLY A 204 -1.41 -0.79 17.47
N TYR A 205 -1.40 0.40 16.86
CA TYR A 205 -2.28 0.78 15.75
C TYR A 205 -1.49 1.31 14.54
N ASP A 206 -1.96 0.98 13.34
CA ASP A 206 -1.46 1.55 12.09
C ASP A 206 -2.32 2.76 11.67
N PHE A 207 -1.77 3.96 11.83
CA PHE A 207 -2.42 5.23 11.48
C PHE A 207 -2.32 5.55 9.97
N GLY A 208 -1.57 4.73 9.23
CA GLY A 208 -1.33 4.89 7.80
C GLY A 208 -0.32 5.98 7.47
N ASN A 209 0.45 5.77 6.41
CA ASN A 209 1.45 6.73 5.96
C ASN A 209 0.79 7.92 5.23
N SER A 210 1.35 9.13 5.38
CA SER A 210 0.70 10.39 4.96
C SER A 210 0.45 10.52 3.45
N VAL A 211 1.06 9.69 2.59
CA VAL A 211 0.73 9.64 1.14
C VAL A 211 -0.71 9.19 0.89
N GLN A 212 -1.34 8.50 1.84
CA GLN A 212 -2.76 8.15 1.76
C GLN A 212 -3.66 9.38 1.54
N ASP A 213 -3.23 10.57 1.93
CA ASP A 213 -4.02 11.81 1.85
C ASP A 213 -4.33 12.26 0.43
N LEU A 214 -3.67 11.70 -0.59
CA LEU A 214 -3.90 12.06 -1.98
C LEU A 214 -5.21 11.46 -2.51
N ASN A 215 -5.97 12.27 -3.25
CA ASN A 215 -7.21 11.84 -3.91
C ASN A 215 -6.90 11.13 -5.25
N PRO A 216 -7.22 9.84 -5.42
CA PRO A 216 -6.98 9.12 -6.67
C PRO A 216 -7.73 9.73 -7.88
N ASN A 217 -8.87 10.41 -7.65
CA ASN A 217 -9.64 11.04 -8.73
C ASN A 217 -8.91 12.23 -9.38
N ASP A 218 -7.98 12.85 -8.66
CA ASP A 218 -7.22 14.00 -9.15
C ASP A 218 -5.91 13.59 -9.81
N VAL A 219 -5.53 12.31 -9.75
CA VAL A 219 -4.32 11.79 -10.40
C VAL A 219 -4.56 11.64 -11.91
N GLU A 220 -3.70 12.26 -12.72
CA GLU A 220 -3.64 12.07 -14.16
C GLU A 220 -2.81 10.84 -14.51
N ASN A 221 -1.62 10.73 -13.92
CA ASN A 221 -0.72 9.59 -14.06
C ASN A 221 0.27 9.51 -12.90
N VAL A 222 0.87 8.34 -12.75
CA VAL A 222 1.99 8.06 -11.85
C VAL A 222 3.17 7.58 -12.69
N THR A 223 4.30 8.24 -12.55
CA THR A 223 5.58 7.81 -13.14
C THR A 223 6.49 7.31 -12.02
N VAL A 224 7.01 6.09 -12.16
CA VAL A 224 7.99 5.52 -11.24
C VAL A 224 9.38 5.57 -11.86
N LEU A 225 10.25 6.38 -11.26
CA LEU A 225 11.66 6.52 -11.60
C LEU A 225 12.47 5.56 -10.73
N LYS A 226 13.06 4.53 -11.35
CA LYS A 226 13.65 3.40 -10.61
C LYS A 226 15.16 3.51 -10.43
N GLY A 227 15.85 3.97 -11.49
CA GLY A 227 17.31 4.06 -11.51
C GLY A 227 17.85 5.34 -10.88
N ALA A 228 19.04 5.27 -10.30
CA ALA A 228 19.71 6.39 -9.64
C ALA A 228 19.98 7.55 -10.61
N ALA A 229 20.19 7.26 -11.90
CA ALA A 229 20.34 8.29 -12.94
C ALA A 229 19.07 9.10 -13.16
N ALA A 230 17.90 8.49 -12.93
CA ALA A 230 16.60 9.15 -13.03
C ALA A 230 16.33 10.07 -11.83
N THR A 231 16.91 9.75 -10.67
CA THR A 231 16.53 10.35 -9.39
C THR A 231 17.59 11.26 -8.78
N ALA A 232 18.82 11.26 -9.31
CA ALA A 232 19.92 12.08 -8.81
C ALA A 232 19.57 13.57 -8.67
N LEU A 233 18.77 14.13 -9.59
CA LEU A 233 18.38 15.54 -9.52
C LEU A 233 17.38 15.86 -8.38
N TYR A 234 16.66 14.86 -7.85
CA TYR A 234 15.84 15.00 -6.63
C TYR A 234 16.66 14.97 -5.34
N GLY A 235 17.95 14.66 -5.44
CA GLY A 235 18.90 14.58 -4.35
C GLY A 235 18.75 13.36 -3.47
N SER A 236 19.20 13.45 -2.22
CA SER A 236 19.34 12.32 -1.30
C SER A 236 18.09 11.46 -1.13
N ARG A 237 16.92 12.09 -1.08
CA ARG A 237 15.62 11.42 -0.94
C ARG A 237 15.23 10.59 -2.17
N GLY A 238 15.81 10.87 -3.34
CA GLY A 238 15.59 10.10 -4.56
C GLY A 238 16.39 8.79 -4.65
N SER A 239 17.30 8.53 -3.71
CA SER A 239 18.17 7.33 -3.71
C SER A 239 17.39 6.00 -3.70
N ASN A 240 16.17 6.01 -3.15
CA ASN A 240 15.27 4.85 -3.07
C ASN A 240 14.26 4.75 -4.24
N GLY A 241 14.47 5.55 -5.28
CA GLY A 241 13.48 5.73 -6.35
C GLY A 241 12.52 6.88 -6.05
N VAL A 242 11.80 7.31 -7.09
CA VAL A 242 10.86 8.45 -6.99
C VAL A 242 9.54 8.07 -7.66
N ILE A 243 8.44 8.33 -6.97
CA ILE A 243 7.08 8.20 -7.49
C ILE A 243 6.57 9.61 -7.78
N VAL A 244 6.56 9.95 -9.06
CA VAL A 244 6.09 11.24 -9.57
C VAL A 244 4.62 11.13 -9.90
N ILE A 245 3.80 11.86 -9.17
CA ILE A 245 2.35 11.95 -9.34
C ILE A 245 2.06 13.26 -10.05
N THR A 246 1.43 13.18 -11.22
CA THR A 246 0.94 14.35 -11.95
C THR A 246 -0.55 14.46 -11.70
N THR A 247 -1.01 15.62 -11.21
CA THR A 247 -2.46 15.86 -11.06
C THR A 247 -3.07 16.36 -12.35
N LYS A 248 -4.36 16.06 -12.54
CA LYS A 248 -5.16 16.58 -13.65
C LYS A 248 -5.12 18.10 -13.61
N LYS A 249 -4.85 18.72 -14.76
CA LYS A 249 -4.81 20.19 -14.91
C LYS A 249 -6.11 20.72 -15.52
N GLY A 250 -6.23 22.05 -15.61
CA GLY A 250 -7.37 22.69 -16.25
C GLY A 250 -7.51 22.27 -17.71
N GLY A 251 -8.75 21.97 -18.14
CA GLY A 251 -9.04 21.55 -19.51
C GLY A 251 -8.73 22.65 -20.52
N LYS A 252 -8.49 22.27 -21.78
CA LYS A 252 -8.28 23.23 -22.89
C LYS A 252 -9.58 23.89 -23.38
N SER A 253 -10.72 23.41 -22.90
CA SER A 253 -12.03 23.90 -23.30
C SER A 253 -12.34 25.23 -22.63
N ARG A 254 -12.82 26.20 -23.44
CA ARG A 254 -13.39 27.45 -22.91
C ARG A 254 -14.74 27.22 -22.22
N LYS A 255 -15.45 26.14 -22.56
CA LYS A 255 -16.65 25.71 -21.84
C LYS A 255 -16.22 24.96 -20.58
N PRO A 256 -16.69 25.35 -19.38
CA PRO A 256 -16.41 24.61 -18.15
C PRO A 256 -16.90 23.17 -18.28
N ASN A 257 -16.07 22.23 -17.86
CA ASN A 257 -16.36 20.81 -17.81
C ASN A 257 -16.61 20.42 -16.34
N LEU A 258 -17.83 20.01 -16.03
CA LEU A 258 -18.19 19.49 -14.72
C LEU A 258 -18.20 17.95 -14.79
N THR A 259 -17.55 17.31 -13.83
CA THR A 259 -17.56 15.86 -13.67
C THR A 259 -17.96 15.49 -12.25
N TYR A 260 -18.96 14.62 -12.12
CA TYR A 260 -19.34 13.98 -10.87
C TYR A 260 -19.00 12.50 -10.94
N THR A 261 -18.40 11.97 -9.89
CA THR A 261 -18.12 10.54 -9.76
C THR A 261 -18.61 10.05 -8.40
N PHE A 262 -19.39 8.98 -8.44
CA PHE A 262 -19.91 8.26 -7.30
C PHE A 262 -19.26 6.87 -7.25
N GLY A 263 -18.81 6.46 -6.08
CA GLY A 263 -18.31 5.11 -5.82
C GLY A 263 -18.96 4.55 -4.56
N TYR A 264 -19.33 3.27 -4.62
CA TYR A 264 -19.79 2.51 -3.48
C TYR A 264 -19.08 1.16 -3.44
N ASN A 265 -18.48 0.80 -2.31
CA ASN A 265 -17.83 -0.50 -2.12
C ASN A 265 -18.34 -1.17 -0.84
N ILE A 266 -18.35 -2.50 -0.87
CA ILE A 266 -18.66 -3.38 0.23
C ILE A 266 -17.42 -4.20 0.54
N ASP A 267 -17.05 -4.22 1.81
CA ASP A 267 -15.87 -4.89 2.32
C ASP A 267 -16.29 -6.07 3.21
N LYS A 268 -15.73 -7.25 2.98
CA LYS A 268 -15.98 -8.45 3.79
C LYS A 268 -14.70 -9.17 4.13
N VAL A 269 -14.64 -9.74 5.34
CA VAL A 269 -13.56 -10.65 5.74
C VAL A 269 -13.46 -11.82 4.77
N TYR A 270 -12.29 -11.97 4.17
CA TYR A 270 -12.00 -12.99 3.17
C TYR A 270 -11.34 -14.22 3.78
N LYS A 271 -10.15 -14.08 4.37
CA LYS A 271 -9.38 -15.18 4.96
C LYS A 271 -9.33 -15.03 6.48
N LEU A 272 -9.77 -16.07 7.18
CA LEU A 272 -9.55 -16.29 8.60
C LEU A 272 -8.70 -17.57 8.77
N PRO A 273 -8.00 -17.73 9.89
CA PRO A 273 -7.42 -19.01 10.26
C PRO A 273 -8.44 -20.14 10.25
N ARG A 274 -7.94 -21.36 10.04
CA ARG A 274 -8.74 -22.56 10.14
C ARG A 274 -8.68 -23.09 11.56
N TYR A 275 -9.84 -23.20 12.19
CA TYR A 275 -9.99 -23.57 13.60
C TYR A 275 -10.43 -25.01 13.75
N GLN A 276 -10.00 -25.66 14.83
CA GLN A 276 -10.66 -26.89 15.27
C GLN A 276 -12.04 -26.57 15.87
N ASN A 277 -12.97 -27.51 15.73
CA ASN A 277 -14.34 -27.40 16.23
C ASN A 277 -14.83 -28.75 16.80
N LYS A 278 -13.91 -29.57 17.32
CA LYS A 278 -14.21 -30.88 17.93
C LYS A 278 -14.15 -30.84 19.46
N TYR A 279 -13.36 -29.93 20.01
CA TYR A 279 -13.09 -29.83 21.45
C TYR A 279 -13.26 -28.37 21.89
N GLY A 280 -13.73 -28.16 23.12
CA GLY A 280 -13.90 -26.82 23.67
C GLY A 280 -12.72 -26.36 24.52
N GLY A 281 -12.99 -25.36 25.35
CA GLY A 281 -12.00 -24.68 26.17
C GLY A 281 -11.56 -25.42 27.43
N GLY A 282 -10.37 -25.09 27.92
CA GLY A 282 -9.77 -25.69 29.12
C GLY A 282 -9.05 -27.01 28.81
N TYR A 283 -8.92 -27.85 29.83
CA TYR A 283 -8.40 -29.22 29.73
C TYR A 283 -9.46 -30.26 30.12
N GLU A 284 -10.30 -29.94 31.11
CA GLU A 284 -11.38 -30.80 31.60
C GLU A 284 -12.55 -29.98 32.15
N PHE A 285 -13.69 -30.62 32.42
CA PHE A 285 -14.78 -29.99 33.16
C PHE A 285 -14.53 -30.04 34.68
N GLN A 286 -14.76 -28.91 35.33
CA GLN A 286 -14.92 -28.85 36.77
C GLN A 286 -16.39 -29.12 37.15
N LYS A 287 -16.63 -29.73 38.32
CA LYS A 287 -17.98 -29.97 38.85
C LYS A 287 -18.31 -28.95 39.93
N LEU A 288 -19.44 -28.24 39.78
CA LEU A 288 -19.97 -27.33 40.79
C LEU A 288 -21.18 -27.95 41.46
N TYR A 289 -21.02 -28.41 42.70
CA TYR A 289 -22.08 -29.09 43.46
C TYR A 289 -23.03 -28.10 44.14
N TYR A 290 -24.33 -28.30 43.94
CA TYR A 290 -25.39 -27.47 44.54
C TYR A 290 -25.34 -27.44 46.07
N ASN A 291 -25.07 -28.59 46.71
CA ASN A 291 -25.05 -28.66 48.18
C ASN A 291 -23.85 -27.92 48.80
N GLN A 292 -22.80 -27.68 48.02
CA GLN A 292 -21.61 -26.95 48.47
C GLN A 292 -21.71 -25.46 48.17
N HIS A 293 -22.36 -25.09 47.06
CA HIS A 293 -22.48 -23.72 46.57
C HIS A 293 -23.92 -23.39 46.16
N PRO A 294 -24.90 -23.40 47.08
CA PRO A 294 -26.30 -23.11 46.74
C PRO A 294 -26.49 -21.71 46.17
N GLU A 295 -25.64 -20.74 46.55
CA GLU A 295 -25.64 -19.36 46.06
C GLU A 295 -25.38 -19.24 44.56
N ALA A 296 -24.75 -20.25 43.95
CA ALA A 296 -24.40 -20.27 42.52
C ALA A 296 -25.56 -20.73 41.61
N PHE A 297 -26.71 -21.08 42.21
CA PHE A 297 -27.89 -21.59 41.52
C PHE A 297 -29.12 -20.70 41.77
N PRO A 298 -30.05 -20.60 40.81
CA PRO A 298 -31.37 -20.04 41.05
C PRO A 298 -32.11 -20.79 42.16
N ASP A 299 -32.92 -20.07 42.93
CA ASP A 299 -33.67 -20.62 44.06
C ASP A 299 -34.62 -21.77 43.63
N ASP A 300 -35.02 -21.80 42.36
CA ASP A 300 -35.92 -22.79 41.75
C ASP A 300 -35.21 -23.92 40.96
N ARG A 301 -33.86 -23.96 40.94
CA ARG A 301 -33.08 -24.91 40.14
C ARG A 301 -31.96 -25.58 40.93
N LYS A 302 -31.79 -26.90 40.75
CA LYS A 302 -30.61 -27.69 41.19
C LYS A 302 -29.68 -28.03 40.01
N GLY A 303 -28.51 -28.61 40.30
CA GLY A 303 -27.55 -29.02 39.26
C GLY A 303 -28.12 -29.98 38.19
N SER A 304 -27.53 -29.95 36.99
CA SER A 304 -27.99 -30.73 35.83
C SER A 304 -27.74 -32.23 35.98
N TYR A 305 -26.64 -32.62 36.63
CA TYR A 305 -26.20 -34.01 36.74
C TYR A 305 -26.22 -34.50 38.18
N ASP A 306 -26.18 -35.82 38.34
CA ASP A 306 -26.00 -36.51 39.62
C ASP A 306 -25.23 -37.79 39.35
N ASP A 307 -24.03 -37.92 39.89
CA ASP A 307 -23.22 -39.14 39.81
C ASP A 307 -23.41 -40.04 41.05
N ASN A 308 -24.34 -39.69 41.94
CA ASN A 308 -24.63 -40.36 43.20
C ASN A 308 -23.41 -40.47 44.14
N ASP A 309 -22.47 -39.53 44.07
CA ASP A 309 -21.26 -39.49 44.92
C ASP A 309 -21.49 -38.96 46.36
N GLY A 310 -22.75 -38.65 46.70
CA GLY A 310 -23.15 -38.10 47.99
C GLY A 310 -22.94 -36.59 48.15
N LYS A 311 -22.36 -35.89 47.17
CA LYS A 311 -22.16 -34.43 47.19
C LYS A 311 -23.31 -33.66 46.53
N GLY A 312 -24.28 -34.38 45.95
CA GLY A 312 -25.51 -33.84 45.39
C GLY A 312 -25.41 -33.49 43.91
N ARG A 313 -26.47 -32.87 43.38
CA ARG A 313 -26.51 -32.52 41.95
C ARG A 313 -25.51 -31.42 41.61
N TYR A 314 -24.88 -31.50 40.44
CA TYR A 314 -23.86 -30.55 40.00
C TYR A 314 -24.08 -30.04 38.57
N ASP A 315 -23.48 -28.89 38.25
CA ASP A 315 -23.30 -28.39 36.89
C ASP A 315 -21.85 -28.57 36.43
N LEU A 316 -21.65 -28.86 35.15
CA LEU A 316 -20.32 -28.88 34.53
C LEU A 316 -19.88 -27.45 34.22
N LEU A 317 -18.64 -27.12 34.59
CA LEU A 317 -18.00 -25.85 34.33
C LEU A 317 -16.77 -26.06 33.45
N PRO A 318 -16.62 -25.33 32.33
CA PRO A 318 -15.33 -25.23 31.68
C PRO A 318 -14.39 -24.42 32.57
N GLN A 319 -13.08 -24.63 32.39
CA GLN A 319 -12.07 -23.82 33.05
C GLN A 319 -12.05 -22.42 32.42
N TYR A 320 -12.81 -21.47 32.98
CA TYR A 320 -12.96 -20.12 32.42
C TYR A 320 -11.65 -19.33 32.37
N ALA A 321 -10.80 -19.52 33.37
CA ALA A 321 -9.52 -18.84 33.50
C ALA A 321 -8.49 -19.28 32.45
N THR A 322 -8.63 -20.49 31.91
CA THR A 322 -7.77 -21.03 30.86
C THR A 322 -8.21 -20.45 29.52
N ASP A 323 -7.32 -19.93 28.71
CA ASP A 323 -7.58 -19.35 27.39
C ASP A 323 -7.15 -20.28 26.23
N GLU A 324 -7.10 -21.58 26.51
CA GLU A 324 -6.72 -22.64 25.57
C GLU A 324 -7.91 -23.54 25.21
N SER A 325 -7.77 -24.28 24.09
CA SER A 325 -8.79 -25.13 23.47
C SER A 325 -8.41 -26.63 23.49
N TRP A 326 -7.87 -27.12 24.60
CA TRP A 326 -7.51 -28.53 24.84
C TRP A 326 -8.59 -29.33 25.58
N GLY A 327 -9.81 -28.79 25.66
CA GLY A 327 -10.82 -29.25 26.61
C GLY A 327 -11.62 -30.45 26.14
N PRO A 328 -12.71 -30.77 26.87
CA PRO A 328 -13.59 -31.88 26.53
C PRO A 328 -14.17 -31.79 25.12
N LYS A 329 -14.37 -32.96 24.52
CA LYS A 329 -15.02 -33.11 23.21
C LYS A 329 -16.45 -32.60 23.23
N PHE A 330 -16.89 -31.99 22.13
CA PHE A 330 -18.27 -31.55 21.96
C PHE A 330 -19.20 -32.75 21.74
N GLU A 331 -19.91 -33.16 22.78
CA GLU A 331 -20.91 -34.26 22.72
C GLU A 331 -22.29 -33.82 23.23
N GLY A 332 -22.52 -32.50 23.36
CA GLY A 332 -23.82 -31.95 23.78
C GLY A 332 -24.06 -31.99 25.28
N GLN A 333 -23.04 -32.25 26.10
CA GLN A 333 -23.14 -32.19 27.55
C GLN A 333 -23.60 -30.79 27.97
N LEU A 334 -24.68 -30.68 28.75
CA LEU A 334 -25.07 -29.41 29.37
C LEU A 334 -23.96 -28.87 30.28
N TYR A 335 -23.64 -27.59 30.14
CA TYR A 335 -22.67 -26.88 30.96
C TYR A 335 -23.18 -25.49 31.33
N ARG A 336 -22.54 -24.85 32.33
CA ARG A 336 -22.80 -23.44 32.64
C ARG A 336 -21.88 -22.55 31.81
N PRO A 337 -22.42 -21.63 30.99
CA PRO A 337 -21.60 -20.72 30.19
C PRO A 337 -21.14 -19.50 30.98
N TYR A 338 -20.11 -18.83 30.47
CA TYR A 338 -19.49 -17.65 31.10
C TYR A 338 -20.47 -16.50 31.37
N TRP A 339 -21.55 -16.40 30.59
CA TRP A 339 -22.57 -15.37 30.69
C TRP A 339 -23.70 -15.70 31.68
N SER A 340 -23.62 -16.83 32.38
CA SER A 340 -24.69 -17.30 33.28
C SER A 340 -24.42 -17.05 34.77
N TRP A 341 -23.58 -16.09 35.11
CA TRP A 341 -23.14 -15.80 36.48
C TRP A 341 -23.59 -14.41 36.92
N ASP A 342 -23.03 -13.89 38.02
CA ASP A 342 -23.18 -12.47 38.42
C ASP A 342 -24.63 -12.06 38.77
N LYS A 343 -25.26 -12.82 39.69
CA LYS A 343 -26.61 -12.55 40.22
C LYS A 343 -26.74 -11.12 40.77
N ASP A 344 -25.74 -10.66 41.51
CA ASP A 344 -25.74 -9.35 42.17
C ASP A 344 -25.65 -8.18 41.17
N SER A 345 -25.05 -8.42 40.00
CA SER A 345 -25.04 -7.50 38.85
C SER A 345 -26.35 -7.53 38.05
N LYS A 346 -27.40 -8.17 38.58
CA LYS A 346 -28.74 -8.30 37.98
C LYS A 346 -28.73 -8.98 36.61
N ASN A 347 -27.85 -9.96 36.41
CA ASN A 347 -27.77 -10.70 35.15
C ASN A 347 -29.06 -11.52 34.88
N PRO A 348 -29.80 -11.26 33.78
CA PRO A 348 -31.04 -12.00 33.46
C PRO A 348 -30.80 -13.44 33.02
N ASP A 349 -29.54 -13.82 32.75
CA ASP A 349 -29.15 -15.16 32.32
C ASP A 349 -28.53 -16.01 33.44
N PHE A 350 -28.55 -15.50 34.68
CA PHE A 350 -28.07 -16.23 35.84
C PHE A 350 -28.74 -17.61 35.95
N GLY A 351 -27.94 -18.66 36.11
CA GLY A 351 -28.47 -20.01 36.33
C GLY A 351 -28.74 -20.86 35.09
N LYS A 352 -28.72 -20.29 33.89
CA LYS A 352 -28.97 -21.01 32.62
C LYS A 352 -27.84 -21.98 32.25
N VAL A 353 -28.21 -23.15 31.75
CA VAL A 353 -27.29 -24.12 31.14
C VAL A 353 -27.56 -24.23 29.64
N VAL A 354 -26.52 -24.55 28.88
CA VAL A 354 -26.60 -24.78 27.44
C VAL A 354 -25.79 -26.02 27.04
N PRO A 355 -26.09 -26.67 25.90
CA PRO A 355 -25.28 -27.77 25.38
C PRO A 355 -23.83 -27.35 25.08
N TRP A 356 -22.86 -28.22 25.38
CA TRP A 356 -21.45 -28.07 25.03
C TRP A 356 -21.25 -28.42 23.56
N GLU A 357 -21.28 -27.40 22.73
CA GLU A 357 -21.18 -27.50 21.27
C GLU A 357 -20.19 -26.50 20.72
N ALA A 358 -19.61 -26.83 19.56
CA ALA A 358 -18.76 -25.92 18.83
C ALA A 358 -19.54 -24.69 18.35
N GLN A 359 -18.85 -23.55 18.23
CA GLN A 359 -19.36 -22.37 17.55
C GLN A 359 -18.53 -22.07 16.29
N PRO A 360 -18.69 -22.80 15.16
CA PRO A 360 -17.78 -22.70 14.01
C PRO A 360 -17.69 -21.31 13.38
N ASN A 361 -18.75 -20.52 13.49
CA ASN A 361 -18.86 -19.19 12.90
C ASN A 361 -18.69 -18.05 13.91
N ASN A 362 -18.37 -18.33 15.19
CA ASN A 362 -18.31 -17.29 16.24
C ASN A 362 -17.40 -16.12 15.86
N ILE A 363 -16.15 -16.40 15.51
CA ILE A 363 -15.16 -15.38 15.13
C ILE A 363 -15.59 -14.66 13.85
N ARG A 364 -16.12 -15.37 12.85
CA ARG A 364 -16.62 -14.73 11.62
C ARG A 364 -17.79 -13.77 11.91
N SER A 365 -18.66 -14.12 12.86
CA SER A 365 -19.84 -13.32 13.22
C SER A 365 -19.52 -12.03 13.99
N PHE A 366 -18.30 -11.92 14.53
CA PHE A 366 -17.78 -10.69 15.13
C PHE A 366 -17.65 -9.55 14.11
N PHE A 367 -17.19 -9.89 12.90
CA PHE A 367 -16.92 -8.93 11.85
C PHE A 367 -18.20 -8.47 11.16
N GLU A 368 -18.30 -7.17 10.93
CA GLU A 368 -19.37 -6.55 10.19
C GLU A 368 -19.07 -6.52 8.68
N THR A 369 -20.12 -6.31 7.87
CA THR A 369 -19.92 -5.93 6.47
C THR A 369 -19.57 -4.44 6.42
N GLY A 370 -18.37 -4.13 5.94
CA GLY A 370 -17.92 -2.76 5.74
C GLY A 370 -18.55 -2.12 4.49
N SER A 371 -18.63 -0.79 4.48
CA SER A 371 -19.18 -0.02 3.37
C SER A 371 -18.40 1.27 3.19
N THR A 372 -18.06 1.59 1.94
CA THR A 372 -17.33 2.81 1.59
C THR A 372 -18.07 3.59 0.53
N PHE A 373 -18.37 4.87 0.82
CA PHE A 373 -18.91 5.84 -0.13
C PHE A 373 -17.81 6.81 -0.56
N ASN A 374 -17.73 7.08 -1.86
CA ASN A 374 -16.84 8.09 -2.42
C ASN A 374 -17.63 9.01 -3.37
N HIS A 375 -17.64 10.30 -3.05
CA HIS A 375 -18.20 11.34 -3.89
C HIS A 375 -17.09 12.25 -4.36
N ASN A 376 -16.98 12.50 -5.65
CA ASN A 376 -16.00 13.43 -6.21
C ASN A 376 -16.66 14.35 -7.23
N VAL A 377 -16.57 15.66 -7.02
CA VAL A 377 -16.98 16.69 -7.95
C VAL A 377 -15.74 17.42 -8.44
N SER A 378 -15.62 17.64 -9.74
CA SER A 378 -14.56 18.48 -10.28
C SER A 378 -15.05 19.37 -11.40
N LEU A 379 -14.54 20.60 -11.43
CA LEU A 379 -14.79 21.60 -12.45
C LEU A 379 -13.45 22.01 -13.06
N ASP A 380 -13.34 21.96 -14.39
CA ASP A 380 -12.15 22.43 -15.10
C ASP A 380 -12.49 23.24 -16.36
N GLY A 381 -11.58 24.12 -16.76
CA GLY A 381 -11.73 24.91 -17.97
C GLY A 381 -10.55 25.84 -18.24
N ALA A 382 -10.67 26.59 -19.34
CA ALA A 382 -9.70 27.57 -19.79
C ALA A 382 -10.34 28.93 -20.10
N THR A 383 -9.56 29.99 -19.91
CA THR A 383 -9.80 31.32 -20.47
C THR A 383 -8.82 31.57 -21.62
N GLU A 384 -8.77 32.79 -22.15
CA GLU A 384 -7.77 33.14 -23.18
C GLU A 384 -6.34 33.16 -22.63
N LYS A 385 -6.18 33.40 -21.33
CA LYS A 385 -4.89 33.62 -20.67
C LYS A 385 -4.54 32.56 -19.63
N GLY A 386 -5.41 31.60 -19.36
CA GLY A 386 -5.16 30.67 -18.25
C GLY A 386 -6.05 29.45 -18.24
N THR A 387 -5.73 28.53 -17.34
CA THR A 387 -6.47 27.30 -17.07
C THR A 387 -6.74 27.16 -15.59
N TYR A 388 -7.84 26.52 -15.23
CA TYR A 388 -8.19 26.24 -13.84
C TYR A 388 -8.82 24.86 -13.70
N ARG A 389 -8.63 24.27 -12.53
CA ARG A 389 -9.32 23.08 -12.05
C ARG A 389 -9.56 23.21 -10.56
N ILE A 390 -10.77 22.87 -10.14
CA ILE A 390 -11.17 22.76 -8.75
C ILE A 390 -11.77 21.36 -8.56
N SER A 391 -11.42 20.67 -7.49
CA SER A 391 -12.05 19.41 -7.11
C SER A 391 -12.39 19.36 -5.63
N TYR A 392 -13.43 18.61 -5.31
CA TYR A 392 -13.79 18.21 -3.97
C TYR A 392 -14.12 16.72 -3.96
N SER A 393 -13.53 15.99 -3.01
CA SER A 393 -13.83 14.58 -2.78
C SER A 393 -14.15 14.34 -1.31
N ASN A 394 -15.16 13.52 -1.07
CA ASN A 394 -15.49 12.96 0.24
C ASN A 394 -15.39 11.43 0.18
N PHE A 395 -14.67 10.85 1.13
CA PHE A 395 -14.52 9.43 1.35
C PHE A 395 -15.05 9.11 2.74
N ASP A 396 -16.07 8.27 2.84
CA ASP A 396 -16.67 7.81 4.10
C ASP A 396 -16.68 6.28 4.11
N GLN A 397 -15.86 5.69 4.99
CA GLN A 397 -15.73 4.25 5.16
C GLN A 397 -16.19 3.86 6.57
N LYS A 398 -17.20 2.98 6.62
CA LYS A 398 -17.47 2.12 7.77
C LYS A 398 -16.70 0.81 7.56
N PHE A 399 -15.85 0.43 8.50
CA PHE A 399 -14.98 -0.73 8.34
C PHE A 399 -15.62 -2.02 8.87
N ILE A 400 -14.92 -3.15 8.68
CA ILE A 400 -15.40 -4.50 9.04
C ILE A 400 -15.34 -4.83 10.54
N LEU A 401 -14.68 -4.01 11.36
CA LEU A 401 -14.73 -4.16 12.82
C LEU A 401 -15.83 -3.27 13.42
N PRO A 402 -16.47 -3.70 14.53
CA PRO A 402 -17.38 -2.85 15.28
C PRO A 402 -16.73 -1.53 15.72
N ASN A 403 -17.52 -0.45 15.73
CA ASN A 403 -17.10 0.91 16.10
C ASN A 403 -15.91 1.47 15.28
N SER A 404 -15.77 1.06 14.01
CA SER A 404 -14.71 1.52 13.12
C SER A 404 -15.21 2.41 11.98
N LYS A 405 -14.72 3.64 11.90
CA LYS A 405 -15.07 4.61 10.84
C LYS A 405 -13.87 5.46 10.43
N LEU A 406 -13.73 5.72 9.13
CA LEU A 406 -12.74 6.64 8.55
C LEU A 406 -13.45 7.61 7.59
N VAL A 407 -13.24 8.92 7.80
CA VAL A 407 -13.76 9.97 6.92
C VAL A 407 -12.60 10.85 6.44
N ARG A 408 -12.58 11.14 5.13
CA ARG A 408 -11.62 12.05 4.51
C ARG A 408 -12.32 13.05 3.59
N HIS A 409 -11.89 14.30 3.67
CA HIS A 409 -12.25 15.33 2.70
C HIS A 409 -11.00 15.84 2.01
N ASN A 410 -11.07 15.95 0.70
CA ASN A 410 -10.02 16.51 -0.14
C ASN A 410 -10.60 17.67 -0.94
N ALA A 411 -9.99 18.85 -0.84
CA ALA A 411 -10.25 19.96 -1.74
C ALA A 411 -8.96 20.30 -2.47
N SER A 412 -9.02 20.42 -3.80
CA SER A 412 -7.87 20.82 -4.60
C SER A 412 -8.21 21.98 -5.52
N ILE A 413 -7.22 22.84 -5.75
CA ILE A 413 -7.24 23.88 -6.76
C ILE A 413 -5.91 23.83 -7.52
N ASN A 414 -5.97 23.90 -8.85
CA ASN A 414 -4.83 23.97 -9.73
C ASN A 414 -5.12 25.00 -10.82
N GLY A 415 -4.16 25.87 -11.14
CA GLY A 415 -4.32 26.82 -12.22
C GLY A 415 -3.01 27.35 -12.77
N SER A 416 -3.11 27.89 -13.98
CA SER A 416 -2.06 28.66 -14.63
C SER A 416 -2.65 29.91 -15.26
N TYR A 417 -1.91 31.00 -15.24
CA TYR A 417 -2.33 32.28 -15.78
C TYR A 417 -1.14 33.04 -16.35
N GLU A 418 -1.25 33.46 -17.61
CA GLU A 418 -0.35 34.42 -18.23
C GLU A 418 -0.64 35.82 -17.67
N ALA A 419 0.09 36.17 -16.60
CA ALA A 419 -0.12 37.40 -15.85
C ALA A 419 0.21 38.65 -16.70
N ILE A 420 1.34 38.58 -17.41
CA ILE A 420 1.77 39.51 -18.45
C ILE A 420 2.46 38.69 -19.54
N LYS A 421 2.65 39.29 -20.73
CA LYS A 421 3.36 38.63 -21.83
C LYS A 421 4.68 38.06 -21.33
N ASN A 422 4.97 36.80 -21.66
CA ASN A 422 6.14 36.02 -21.22
C ASN A 422 6.21 35.64 -19.74
N LEU A 423 5.29 36.07 -18.86
CA LEU A 423 5.22 35.66 -17.46
C LEU A 423 3.99 34.79 -17.21
N THR A 424 4.21 33.51 -16.93
CA THR A 424 3.16 32.60 -16.47
C THR A 424 3.29 32.36 -14.98
N ILE A 425 2.22 32.62 -14.23
CA ILE A 425 2.09 32.21 -12.84
C ILE A 425 1.26 30.94 -12.80
N SER A 426 1.74 29.92 -12.10
CA SER A 426 1.00 28.67 -11.89
C SER A 426 1.06 28.25 -10.44
N GLY A 427 0.01 27.60 -9.96
CA GLY A 427 -0.01 27.07 -8.61
C GLY A 427 -1.00 25.94 -8.44
N ALA A 428 -0.72 25.11 -7.45
CA ALA A 428 -1.62 24.07 -7.00
C ALA A 428 -1.65 24.07 -5.46
N ALA A 429 -2.84 23.92 -4.88
CA ALA A 429 -3.02 23.80 -3.44
C ALA A 429 -4.03 22.70 -3.14
N ASN A 430 -3.72 21.89 -2.13
CA ASN A 430 -4.55 20.78 -1.69
C ASN A 430 -4.75 20.91 -0.19
N PHE A 431 -6.00 20.79 0.23
CA PHE A 431 -6.41 20.76 1.63
C PHE A 431 -7.04 19.40 1.92
N VAL A 432 -6.56 18.75 2.98
CA VAL A 432 -7.03 17.44 3.39
C VAL A 432 -7.40 17.46 4.86
N THR A 433 -8.59 16.96 5.17
CA THR A 433 -8.95 16.57 6.53
C THR A 433 -9.20 15.08 6.58
N HIS A 434 -8.72 14.47 7.65
CA HIS A 434 -8.78 13.05 7.93
C HIS A 434 -9.25 12.89 9.38
N SER A 435 -10.22 12.01 9.61
CA SER A 435 -10.60 11.58 10.96
C SER A 435 -10.97 10.12 10.93
N ALA A 436 -10.38 9.34 11.84
CA ALA A 436 -10.74 7.96 12.06
C ALA A 436 -11.05 7.69 13.53
N LYS A 437 -11.91 6.70 13.73
CA LYS A 437 -12.29 6.17 15.04
C LYS A 437 -12.22 4.66 14.98
N GLY A 438 -11.60 4.07 15.99
CA GLY A 438 -11.52 2.64 16.17
C GLY A 438 -10.79 1.97 15.02
N ARG A 439 -9.55 2.36 14.73
CA ARG A 439 -8.66 1.50 13.93
C ARG A 439 -8.53 0.13 14.59
N PRO A 440 -8.32 -0.93 13.80
CA PRO A 440 -8.01 -2.23 14.38
C PRO A 440 -6.62 -2.20 15.01
N GLY A 441 -6.49 -2.67 16.26
CA GLY A 441 -5.17 -2.95 16.85
C GLY A 441 -4.54 -4.16 16.17
N THR A 442 -3.21 -4.24 16.14
CA THR A 442 -2.48 -5.34 15.49
C THR A 442 -1.31 -5.83 16.32
N GLY A 443 -0.80 -7.03 15.98
CA GLY A 443 0.34 -7.60 16.69
C GLY A 443 -0.01 -8.16 18.07
N TYR A 444 1.01 -8.70 18.75
CA TYR A 444 0.89 -9.28 20.08
C TYR A 444 1.47 -8.33 21.11
N GLY A 445 0.63 -7.59 21.84
CA GLY A 445 1.08 -6.58 22.77
C GLY A 445 0.22 -6.45 24.01
N ASP A 446 0.82 -5.81 25.03
CA ASP A 446 0.26 -5.63 26.37
C ASP A 446 -0.80 -4.50 26.46
N ASP A 447 -1.46 -4.19 25.35
CA ASP A 447 -2.54 -3.19 25.26
C ASP A 447 -3.92 -3.83 25.05
N GLY A 448 -3.97 -5.10 24.63
CA GLY A 448 -5.21 -5.81 24.33
C GLY A 448 -6.01 -5.24 23.16
N GLY A 449 -5.42 -4.35 22.36
CA GLY A 449 -6.11 -3.67 21.26
C GLY A 449 -6.39 -4.59 20.08
N ASN A 450 -5.61 -5.66 19.93
CA ASN A 450 -5.75 -6.64 18.85
C ASN A 450 -6.63 -7.83 19.25
N VAL A 451 -7.90 -7.78 18.85
CA VAL A 451 -8.85 -8.89 19.07
C VAL A 451 -8.48 -10.18 18.32
N MET A 452 -7.58 -10.15 17.33
CA MET A 452 -7.16 -11.37 16.64
C MET A 452 -6.34 -12.29 17.54
N VAL A 453 -5.61 -11.75 18.52
CA VAL A 453 -4.84 -12.56 19.48
C VAL A 453 -5.77 -13.54 20.19
N GLN A 454 -6.88 -13.05 20.76
CA GLN A 454 -7.85 -13.93 21.42
C GLN A 454 -8.62 -14.85 20.45
N PHE A 455 -8.69 -14.51 19.15
CA PHE A 455 -9.41 -15.35 18.19
C PHE A 455 -8.56 -16.48 17.62
N THR A 456 -7.23 -16.37 17.69
CA THR A 456 -6.33 -17.22 16.91
C THR A 456 -5.17 -17.79 17.68
N GLN A 457 -4.85 -17.21 18.84
CA GLN A 457 -3.72 -17.57 19.68
C GLN A 457 -4.22 -18.02 21.05
N TRP A 458 -5.05 -17.21 21.71
CA TRP A 458 -5.52 -17.47 23.09
C TRP A 458 -7.05 -17.37 23.19
N GLY A 459 -7.76 -18.45 22.83
CA GLY A 459 -9.21 -18.47 22.84
C GLY A 459 -9.83 -19.86 22.96
N GLN A 460 -11.13 -19.87 23.26
CA GLN A 460 -11.93 -21.07 23.42
C GLN A 460 -12.99 -21.21 22.29
N ARG A 461 -13.27 -22.45 21.85
CA ARG A 461 -14.11 -22.71 20.65
C ARG A 461 -15.63 -22.75 20.90
N GLN A 462 -16.09 -22.90 22.14
CA GLN A 462 -17.51 -22.91 22.51
C GLN A 462 -18.11 -21.51 22.70
N VAL A 463 -17.28 -20.48 22.68
CA VAL A 463 -17.67 -19.12 23.07
C VAL A 463 -18.71 -18.54 22.11
N ASP A 464 -19.83 -18.07 22.67
CA ASP A 464 -20.94 -17.44 21.93
C ASP A 464 -20.73 -15.93 21.79
N PHE A 465 -20.35 -15.52 20.59
CA PHE A 465 -20.09 -14.11 20.27
C PHE A 465 -21.35 -13.26 20.14
N ASN A 466 -22.53 -13.86 19.97
CA ASN A 466 -23.77 -13.09 20.02
C ASN A 466 -24.05 -12.64 21.45
N LYS A 467 -23.78 -13.50 22.44
CA LYS A 467 -23.83 -13.12 23.86
C LYS A 467 -22.76 -12.10 24.23
N MET A 468 -21.56 -12.18 23.62
CA MET A 468 -20.52 -11.18 23.84
C MET A 468 -20.91 -9.76 23.42
N LYS A 469 -21.87 -9.55 22.52
CA LYS A 469 -22.33 -8.21 22.11
C LYS A 469 -22.91 -7.40 23.26
N GLU A 470 -23.33 -8.06 24.34
CA GLU A 470 -23.82 -7.37 25.53
C GLU A 470 -22.66 -6.67 26.26
N TYR A 471 -21.45 -7.25 26.24
CA TYR A 471 -20.11 -6.82 26.73
C TYR A 471 -19.97 -6.13 28.09
N GLU A 472 -21.04 -5.62 28.67
CA GLU A 472 -21.13 -4.82 29.88
C GLU A 472 -22.40 -5.25 30.61
N LEU A 473 -22.28 -5.55 31.90
CA LEU A 473 -23.40 -5.83 32.79
C LEU A 473 -24.08 -4.53 33.23
N VAL A 474 -25.23 -4.64 33.90
CA VAL A 474 -26.05 -3.48 34.29
C VAL A 474 -25.30 -2.51 35.22
N ASP A 475 -24.35 -3.01 36.00
CA ASP A 475 -23.51 -2.23 36.91
C ASP A 475 -22.27 -1.59 36.24
N GLY A 476 -22.07 -1.80 34.94
CA GLY A 476 -20.94 -1.29 34.16
C GLY A 476 -19.71 -2.19 34.16
N THR A 477 -19.74 -3.33 34.86
CA THR A 477 -18.65 -4.32 34.83
C THR A 477 -18.63 -5.08 33.50
N GLN A 478 -17.46 -5.55 33.11
CA GLN A 478 -17.28 -6.22 31.82
C GLN A 478 -17.85 -7.64 31.84
N LEU A 479 -18.67 -7.99 30.84
CA LEU A 479 -19.07 -9.38 30.58
C LEU A 479 -17.96 -10.11 29.80
N THR A 480 -16.98 -10.65 30.49
CA THR A 480 -15.86 -11.39 29.88
C THR A 480 -16.10 -12.89 29.83
N TRP A 481 -15.60 -13.54 28.77
CA TRP A 481 -15.58 -14.99 28.67
C TRP A 481 -14.44 -15.64 29.46
N ASN A 482 -13.31 -14.94 29.58
CA ASN A 482 -12.11 -15.39 30.26
C ASN A 482 -12.06 -14.78 31.67
N ARG A 483 -13.08 -15.10 32.46
CA ARG A 483 -13.21 -14.68 33.86
C ARG A 483 -12.31 -15.53 34.76
N SER A 484 -11.78 -14.93 35.83
CA SER A 484 -10.87 -15.58 36.78
C SER A 484 -11.47 -16.81 37.47
N ALA A 485 -12.77 -16.79 37.78
CA ALA A 485 -13.52 -17.92 38.32
C ALA A 485 -15.02 -17.72 38.11
N TRP A 486 -15.86 -18.73 38.36
CA TRP A 486 -17.32 -18.57 38.26
C TRP A 486 -17.88 -17.48 39.21
N TYR A 487 -17.20 -17.22 40.33
CA TYR A 487 -17.56 -16.18 41.31
C TYR A 487 -16.75 -14.88 41.16
N ASP A 488 -15.75 -14.84 40.28
CA ASP A 488 -14.88 -13.67 40.05
C ASP A 488 -14.97 -13.26 38.58
N PRO A 489 -15.72 -12.19 38.25
CA PRO A 489 -15.93 -11.74 36.88
C PRO A 489 -14.72 -10.97 36.32
N THR A 490 -13.64 -10.81 37.07
CA THR A 490 -12.44 -10.09 36.60
C THR A 490 -11.85 -10.78 35.35
N PRO A 491 -11.61 -10.05 34.25
CA PRO A 491 -10.90 -10.61 33.09
C PRO A 491 -9.49 -11.04 33.49
N ARG A 492 -9.11 -12.29 33.17
CA ARG A 492 -7.80 -12.84 33.53
C ARG A 492 -6.73 -12.52 32.49
N PHE A 493 -6.91 -12.99 31.26
CA PHE A 493 -5.98 -12.83 30.14
C PHE A 493 -6.63 -12.21 28.90
N SER A 494 -7.96 -12.24 28.79
CA SER A 494 -8.69 -11.72 27.65
C SER A 494 -9.92 -10.89 28.04
N ASN A 495 -10.03 -9.71 27.44
CA ASN A 495 -11.22 -8.88 27.43
C ASN A 495 -12.24 -9.45 26.44
N ASN A 496 -13.52 -9.20 26.69
CA ASN A 496 -14.56 -9.29 25.68
C ASN A 496 -14.16 -8.47 24.44
N PRO A 497 -14.20 -9.04 23.23
CA PRO A 497 -13.80 -8.34 22.02
C PRO A 497 -14.63 -7.07 21.76
N TYR A 498 -15.91 -7.04 22.11
CA TYR A 498 -16.75 -5.84 21.98
C TYR A 498 -16.39 -4.78 23.04
N TRP A 499 -15.96 -5.17 24.25
CA TRP A 499 -15.40 -4.21 25.22
C TRP A 499 -14.17 -3.52 24.64
N VAL A 500 -13.24 -4.27 24.03
CA VAL A 500 -12.07 -3.69 23.33
C VAL A 500 -12.52 -2.68 22.28
N ARG A 501 -13.54 -3.00 21.47
CA ARG A 501 -14.01 -2.11 20.40
C ARG A 501 -14.76 -0.87 20.89
N HIS A 502 -15.47 -0.95 22.01
CA HIS A 502 -16.35 0.14 22.47
C HIS A 502 -15.78 0.96 23.64
N LYS A 503 -14.85 0.41 24.41
CA LYS A 503 -14.25 1.06 25.59
C LYS A 503 -12.74 1.33 25.45
N ASN A 504 -12.03 0.52 24.64
CA ASN A 504 -10.56 0.64 24.44
C ASN A 504 -10.19 1.08 23.02
N TYR A 505 -11.02 1.91 22.37
CA TYR A 505 -10.80 2.32 20.99
C TYR A 505 -9.85 3.53 20.88
N GLU A 506 -9.15 3.61 19.75
CA GLU A 506 -8.35 4.78 19.39
C GLU A 506 -9.13 5.79 18.54
N THR A 507 -8.66 7.04 18.52
CA THR A 507 -9.09 8.07 17.57
C THR A 507 -7.91 8.83 17.01
N ASP A 508 -7.93 9.10 15.70
CA ASP A 508 -6.93 9.94 15.04
C ASP A 508 -7.56 11.01 14.13
N GLY A 509 -6.82 12.10 13.95
CA GLY A 509 -7.19 13.16 13.05
C GLY A 509 -5.98 13.89 12.48
N ARG A 510 -6.01 14.17 11.17
CA ARG A 510 -4.98 14.93 10.47
C ARG A 510 -5.59 16.03 9.62
N THR A 511 -5.02 17.23 9.72
CA THR A 511 -5.29 18.35 8.79
C THR A 511 -4.00 18.67 8.06
N ARG A 512 -4.04 18.71 6.72
CA ARG A 512 -2.86 18.91 5.88
C ARG A 512 -3.13 19.93 4.78
N VAL A 513 -2.15 20.79 4.53
CA VAL A 513 -2.08 21.68 3.36
C VAL A 513 -0.79 21.40 2.63
N PHE A 514 -0.88 21.13 1.33
CA PHE A 514 0.30 20.98 0.49
C PHE A 514 0.09 21.54 -0.91
N GLY A 515 1.15 22.08 -1.50
CA GLY A 515 1.04 22.77 -2.77
C GLY A 515 2.31 23.46 -3.22
N ASN A 516 2.19 24.17 -4.34
CA ASN A 516 3.26 24.96 -4.92
C ASN A 516 2.73 26.23 -5.60
N LEU A 517 3.61 27.22 -5.70
CA LEU A 517 3.42 28.44 -6.46
C LEU A 517 4.69 28.70 -7.28
N ALA A 518 4.54 28.93 -8.57
CA ALA A 518 5.64 29.11 -9.50
C ALA A 518 5.43 30.31 -10.41
N ALA A 519 6.49 31.07 -10.64
CA ALA A 519 6.57 32.14 -11.62
C ALA A 519 7.57 31.76 -12.70
N ASN A 520 7.10 31.64 -13.93
CA ASN A 520 7.88 31.24 -15.10
C ASN A 520 7.98 32.42 -16.08
N TYR A 521 9.19 32.94 -16.28
CA TYR A 521 9.46 34.06 -17.17
C TYR A 521 10.29 33.63 -18.38
N LYS A 522 9.78 33.87 -19.59
CA LYS A 522 10.52 33.66 -20.84
C LYS A 522 11.45 34.85 -21.09
N LEU A 523 12.73 34.68 -20.75
CA LEU A 523 13.79 35.68 -20.90
C LEU A 523 14.13 35.93 -22.38
N ALA A 524 14.22 34.85 -23.15
CA ALA A 524 14.47 34.88 -24.59
C ALA A 524 13.85 33.64 -25.24
N GLU A 525 13.94 33.53 -26.56
CA GLU A 525 13.57 32.28 -27.23
C GLU A 525 14.44 31.12 -26.73
N GLY A 526 13.79 30.05 -26.29
CA GLY A 526 14.46 28.89 -25.70
C GLY A 526 14.95 29.07 -24.25
N LEU A 527 14.98 30.28 -23.69
CA LEU A 527 15.51 30.55 -22.34
C LEU A 527 14.40 30.99 -21.37
N THR A 528 14.19 30.21 -20.30
CA THR A 528 13.19 30.47 -19.27
C THR A 528 13.78 30.46 -17.87
N ALA A 529 13.36 31.38 -17.02
CA ALA A 529 13.66 31.39 -15.60
C ALA A 529 12.40 31.07 -14.78
N GLU A 530 12.48 30.07 -13.90
CA GLU A 530 11.44 29.71 -12.93
C GLU A 530 11.90 30.06 -11.52
N VAL A 531 11.00 30.65 -10.73
CA VAL A 531 11.08 30.64 -9.26
C VAL A 531 9.87 29.89 -8.75
N LYS A 532 10.09 28.88 -7.90
CA LYS A 532 9.04 28.02 -7.35
C LYS A 532 9.17 27.90 -5.83
N TYR A 533 8.06 28.16 -5.14
CA TYR A 533 7.88 27.90 -3.72
C TYR A 533 6.98 26.68 -3.55
N MET A 534 7.37 25.76 -2.68
CA MET A 534 6.63 24.53 -2.37
C MET A 534 6.50 24.40 -0.87
N THR A 535 5.33 24.01 -0.40
CA THR A 535 5.04 23.82 1.03
C THR A 535 4.22 22.57 1.26
N ASP A 536 4.53 21.87 2.36
CA ASP A 536 3.78 20.75 2.89
C ASP A 536 3.73 20.88 4.42
N THR A 537 2.54 21.01 4.98
CA THR A 537 2.35 21.13 6.43
C THR A 537 1.16 20.32 6.89
N TYR A 538 1.31 19.66 8.04
CA TYR A 538 0.22 18.97 8.69
C TYR A 538 0.32 19.00 10.21
N PHE A 539 -0.85 18.85 10.82
CA PHE A 539 -1.03 18.59 12.25
C PHE A 539 -1.81 17.30 12.39
N GLU A 540 -1.32 16.40 13.23
CA GLU A 540 -1.90 15.09 13.50
C GLU A 540 -2.06 14.91 15.01
N THR A 541 -3.23 14.43 15.43
CA THR A 541 -3.51 14.05 16.82
C THR A 541 -3.97 12.59 16.82
N GLN A 542 -3.39 11.80 17.71
CA GLN A 542 -3.74 10.40 17.94
C GLN A 542 -4.03 10.22 19.43
N GLU A 543 -5.07 9.47 19.75
CA GLU A 543 -5.50 9.19 21.11
C GLU A 543 -5.80 7.70 21.28
N GLU A 544 -5.16 7.06 22.25
CA GLU A 544 -5.37 5.64 22.59
C GLU A 544 -5.86 5.51 24.03
N ARG A 545 -6.67 4.49 24.31
CA ARG A 545 -7.43 4.37 25.57
C ARG A 545 -7.56 2.93 26.01
N VAL A 546 -7.43 2.70 27.32
CA VAL A 546 -7.78 1.45 28.01
C VAL A 546 -8.68 1.83 29.20
N ALA A 547 -9.91 1.33 29.21
CA ALA A 547 -10.91 1.66 30.22
C ALA A 547 -10.66 0.93 31.55
N ILE A 548 -11.12 1.54 32.65
CA ILE A 548 -11.20 0.89 33.97
C ILE A 548 -12.07 -0.36 33.84
N GLY A 549 -11.61 -1.50 34.37
CA GLY A 549 -12.28 -2.80 34.24
C GLY A 549 -11.81 -3.64 33.04
N SER A 550 -10.83 -3.15 32.27
CA SER A 550 -10.08 -3.98 31.30
C SER A 550 -9.05 -4.87 32.01
N GLN A 551 -8.58 -5.93 31.34
CA GLN A 551 -7.51 -6.80 31.85
C GLN A 551 -6.18 -6.06 32.10
N TYR A 552 -5.91 -5.01 31.31
CA TYR A 552 -4.72 -4.18 31.43
C TYR A 552 -5.03 -2.93 32.26
N THR A 553 -4.00 -2.38 32.89
CA THR A 553 -4.08 -1.12 33.63
C THR A 553 -4.71 -0.04 32.75
N SER A 554 -5.78 0.59 33.25
CA SER A 554 -6.50 1.64 32.54
C SER A 554 -5.56 2.80 32.17
N GLN A 555 -5.65 3.32 30.96
CA GLN A 555 -4.65 4.27 30.48
C GLN A 555 -5.20 5.18 29.39
N TYR A 556 -4.60 6.36 29.25
CA TYR A 556 -4.86 7.29 28.15
C TYR A 556 -3.53 7.78 27.58
N TRP A 557 -3.39 7.68 26.25
CA TRP A 557 -2.28 8.23 25.49
C TRP A 557 -2.75 9.33 24.57
N LEU A 558 -1.95 10.39 24.46
CA LEU A 558 -2.14 11.50 23.55
C LEU A 558 -0.83 11.76 22.80
N SER A 559 -0.87 11.63 21.48
CA SER A 559 0.24 11.97 20.59
C SER A 559 -0.17 13.12 19.67
N LYS A 560 0.66 14.17 19.61
CA LYS A 560 0.51 15.31 18.71
C LYS A 560 1.76 15.47 17.86
N TYR A 561 1.59 15.45 16.54
CA TYR A 561 2.66 15.65 15.58
C TYR A 561 2.39 16.90 14.76
N SER A 562 3.41 17.74 14.60
CA SER A 562 3.38 18.83 13.62
C SER A 562 4.56 18.70 12.66
N HIS A 563 4.31 19.07 11.42
CA HIS A 563 5.32 19.05 10.37
C HIS A 563 5.16 20.27 9.46
N LEU A 564 6.29 20.82 9.03
CA LEU A 564 6.37 21.83 7.99
C LEU A 564 7.63 21.60 7.17
N GLU A 565 7.48 21.39 5.87
CA GLU A 565 8.56 21.41 4.90
C GLU A 565 8.32 22.54 3.89
N ASN A 566 9.34 23.36 3.68
CA ASN A 566 9.35 24.40 2.66
C ASN A 566 10.53 24.19 1.72
N ASN A 567 10.29 24.25 0.42
CA ASN A 567 11.33 24.29 -0.61
C ASN A 567 11.20 25.58 -1.42
N ILE A 568 12.32 26.29 -1.58
CA ILE A 568 12.44 27.44 -2.50
C ILE A 568 13.43 27.02 -3.59
N GLN A 569 12.97 27.03 -4.82
CA GLN A 569 13.73 26.61 -6.00
C GLN A 569 13.83 27.75 -7.00
N GLY A 570 15.02 27.94 -7.55
CA GLY A 570 15.26 28.73 -8.75
C GLY A 570 15.81 27.84 -9.85
N LEU A 571 15.31 27.99 -11.08
CA LEU A 571 15.71 27.18 -12.23
C LEU A 571 15.86 28.06 -13.46
N LEU A 572 16.99 27.93 -14.16
CA LEU A 572 17.19 28.47 -15.49
C LEU A 572 17.22 27.31 -16.48
N SER A 573 16.35 27.35 -17.49
CA SER A 573 16.22 26.32 -18.50
C SER A 573 16.47 26.90 -19.88
N TYR A 574 17.32 26.24 -20.66
CA TYR A 574 17.61 26.56 -22.04
C TYR A 574 17.24 25.37 -22.93
N SER A 575 16.47 25.61 -23.99
CA SER A 575 16.10 24.61 -24.98
C SER A 575 16.24 25.20 -26.38
N LYS A 576 17.06 24.57 -27.23
CA LYS A 576 17.25 25.00 -28.61
C LYS A 576 17.51 23.83 -29.54
N GLN A 577 16.85 23.87 -30.69
CA GLN A 577 17.20 23.07 -31.86
C GLN A 577 18.24 23.87 -32.67
N PHE A 578 19.52 23.47 -32.64
CA PHE A 578 20.59 24.22 -33.33
C PHE A 578 20.59 23.98 -34.83
N THR A 579 20.30 22.75 -35.23
CA THR A 579 20.13 22.32 -36.63
C THR A 579 18.99 21.31 -36.66
N LYS A 580 18.51 20.92 -37.85
CA LYS A 580 17.56 19.81 -37.98
C LYS A 580 18.01 18.51 -37.28
N ASP A 581 19.32 18.34 -37.09
CA ASP A 581 19.93 17.13 -36.55
C ASP A 581 20.37 17.27 -35.09
N PHE A 582 20.35 18.46 -34.48
CA PHE A 582 20.91 18.65 -33.14
C PHE A 582 19.97 19.43 -32.23
N SER A 583 19.61 18.81 -31.10
CA SER A 583 18.82 19.42 -30.02
C SER A 583 19.64 19.51 -28.74
N TRP A 584 19.44 20.59 -27.98
CA TRP A 584 20.05 20.76 -26.68
C TRP A 584 19.04 21.30 -25.67
N ASN A 585 18.96 20.64 -24.52
CA ASN A 585 18.21 21.11 -23.36
C ASN A 585 19.15 21.17 -22.17
N ALA A 586 19.34 22.32 -21.56
CA ALA A 586 20.17 22.50 -20.37
C ALA A 586 19.35 23.13 -19.25
N ASN A 587 19.62 22.73 -18.01
CA ASN A 587 19.02 23.31 -16.82
C ASN A 587 20.09 23.55 -15.76
N VAL A 588 20.03 24.69 -15.08
CA VAL A 588 20.85 24.98 -13.89
C VAL A 588 19.94 25.53 -12.82
N GLY A 589 20.05 25.01 -11.61
CA GLY A 589 19.15 25.39 -10.53
C GLY A 589 19.78 25.34 -9.14
N VAL A 590 19.08 26.00 -8.23
CA VAL A 590 19.38 26.02 -6.81
C VAL A 590 18.12 25.65 -6.03
N ASN A 591 18.29 24.98 -4.89
CA ASN A 591 17.18 24.66 -3.99
C ASN A 591 17.59 24.86 -2.54
N ARG A 592 16.67 25.39 -1.73
CA ARG A 592 16.77 25.38 -0.27
C ARG A 592 15.55 24.68 0.29
N MET A 593 15.80 23.55 0.96
CA MET A 593 14.81 22.84 1.75
C MET A 593 14.99 23.19 3.22
N THR A 594 13.90 23.52 3.92
CA THR A 594 13.87 23.60 5.38
C THR A 594 12.69 22.79 5.89
N ARG A 595 12.98 21.83 6.77
CA ARG A 595 12.00 20.98 7.43
C ARG A 595 12.05 21.23 8.93
N THR A 596 10.88 21.41 9.54
CA THR A 596 10.70 21.50 10.99
C THR A 596 9.62 20.52 11.42
N GLY A 597 9.80 19.88 12.56
CA GLY A 597 8.77 19.02 13.14
C GLY A 597 8.75 19.13 14.65
N SER A 598 7.56 18.93 15.23
CA SER A 598 7.39 18.73 16.66
C SER A 598 6.67 17.42 16.95
N THR A 599 6.92 16.85 18.12
CA THR A 599 6.26 15.65 18.63
C THR A 599 6.04 15.83 20.12
N LEU A 600 4.79 15.74 20.54
CA LEU A 600 4.40 15.66 21.94
C LEU A 600 3.71 14.32 22.15
N ILE A 601 4.25 13.47 23.00
CA ILE A 601 3.61 12.21 23.41
C ILE A 601 3.44 12.27 24.91
N SER A 602 2.21 12.08 25.38
CA SER A 602 1.89 12.05 26.80
C SER A 602 1.03 10.84 27.13
N LYS A 603 1.28 10.18 28.26
CA LYS A 603 0.44 9.08 28.74
C LYS A 603 0.23 9.13 30.24
N THR A 604 -0.92 8.65 30.70
CA THR A 604 -1.18 8.45 32.13
C THR A 604 -0.31 7.32 32.68
N VAL A 605 -0.04 7.36 33.98
CA VAL A 605 0.81 6.40 34.71
C VAL A 605 0.02 5.89 35.93
N ASP A 606 0.24 4.62 36.28
CA ASP A 606 -0.40 3.87 37.38
C ASP A 606 -1.92 3.65 37.28
N GLY A 607 -2.58 4.19 36.25
CA GLY A 607 -4.00 3.97 36.00
C GLY A 607 -4.77 5.26 35.79
N LEU A 608 -6.10 5.17 35.74
CA LEU A 608 -7.01 6.30 35.67
C LEU A 608 -7.78 6.43 36.99
N SER A 609 -7.84 7.63 37.54
CA SER A 609 -8.64 7.96 38.73
C SER A 609 -10.14 8.17 38.41
N SER A 610 -10.48 8.23 37.11
CA SER A 610 -11.83 8.49 36.62
C SER A 610 -12.05 7.82 35.25
N ASN A 611 -13.31 7.52 34.92
CA ASN A 611 -13.72 7.01 33.60
C ASN A 611 -13.57 8.05 32.47
N VAL A 612 -13.17 9.28 32.77
CA VAL A 612 -12.87 10.31 31.77
C VAL A 612 -11.42 10.17 31.30
N PHE A 613 -11.23 9.89 30.01
CA PHE A 613 -9.91 9.81 29.39
C PHE A 613 -9.27 11.20 29.28
N SER A 614 -8.42 11.52 30.26
CA SER A 614 -7.68 12.77 30.36
C SER A 614 -6.32 12.50 30.99
N LEU A 615 -5.30 13.29 30.62
CA LEU A 615 -4.00 13.24 31.28
C LEU A 615 -4.10 13.64 32.77
N GLU A 616 -5.08 14.48 33.12
CA GLU A 616 -5.39 14.85 34.51
C GLU A 616 -5.97 13.70 35.34
N ALA A 617 -6.51 12.66 34.68
CA ALA A 617 -6.99 11.47 35.37
C ALA A 617 -5.85 10.50 35.74
N SER A 618 -4.59 10.84 35.45
CA SER A 618 -3.44 10.01 35.81
C SER A 618 -3.30 9.90 37.33
N MET A 619 -3.14 8.68 37.85
CA MET A 619 -2.89 8.47 39.29
C MET A 619 -1.43 8.76 39.66
N GLY A 620 -0.49 8.44 38.76
CA GLY A 620 0.90 8.88 38.82
C GLY A 620 1.16 10.14 37.99
N ARG A 621 2.39 10.68 38.05
CA ARG A 621 2.78 11.79 37.16
C ARG A 621 2.79 11.31 35.70
N PRO A 622 2.09 11.97 34.77
CA PRO A 622 2.11 11.58 33.37
C PRO A 622 3.51 11.54 32.78
N ASP A 623 3.76 10.52 31.95
CA ASP A 623 4.96 10.46 31.12
C ASP A 623 4.81 11.43 29.95
N ILE A 624 5.86 12.22 29.68
CA ILE A 624 5.84 13.26 28.64
C ILE A 624 7.13 13.18 27.81
N THR A 625 6.99 13.17 26.50
CA THR A 625 8.06 13.36 25.53
C THR A 625 7.74 14.60 24.69
N ASP A 626 8.61 15.62 24.73
CA ASP A 626 8.55 16.81 23.87
C ASP A 626 9.82 16.88 23.02
N LEU A 627 9.67 16.73 21.70
CA LEU A 627 10.76 16.72 20.74
C LEU A 627 10.51 17.75 19.63
N LYS A 628 11.53 18.55 19.33
CA LYS A 628 11.57 19.47 18.20
C LYS A 628 12.76 19.15 17.30
N THR A 629 12.53 19.15 16.00
CA THR A 629 13.57 18.85 15.00
C THR A 629 13.60 19.92 13.92
N LYS A 630 14.80 20.21 13.43
CA LYS A 630 15.02 21.13 12.30
C LYS A 630 16.13 20.60 11.39
N LYS A 631 15.85 20.55 10.10
CA LYS A 631 16.78 20.14 9.05
C LYS A 631 16.78 21.17 7.93
N ARG A 632 17.96 21.43 7.35
CA ARG A 632 18.13 22.27 6.18
C ARG A 632 19.06 21.60 5.19
N ILE A 633 18.68 21.63 3.91
CA ILE A 633 19.54 21.25 2.80
C ILE A 633 19.61 22.42 1.81
N ASN A 634 20.83 22.80 1.43
CA ASN A 634 21.07 23.69 0.30
C ASN A 634 21.62 22.87 -0.85
N SER A 635 21.24 23.22 -2.08
CA SER A 635 21.56 22.43 -3.26
C SER A 635 21.90 23.32 -4.44
N VAL A 636 22.90 22.91 -5.20
CA VAL A 636 23.17 23.40 -6.56
C VAL A 636 23.16 22.19 -7.49
N PHE A 637 22.45 22.30 -8.60
CA PHE A 637 22.31 21.20 -9.55
C PHE A 637 22.24 21.71 -10.98
N GLY A 638 22.61 20.83 -11.92
CA GLY A 638 22.52 21.09 -13.34
C GLY A 638 22.29 19.80 -14.13
N SER A 639 21.69 19.96 -15.30
CA SER A 639 21.51 18.88 -16.26
C SER A 639 21.68 19.39 -17.69
N SER A 640 22.13 18.52 -18.58
CA SER A 640 22.27 18.78 -20.01
C SER A 640 21.85 17.54 -20.78
N SER A 641 20.97 17.73 -21.75
CA SER A 641 20.48 16.71 -22.65
C SER A 641 20.79 17.10 -24.08
N LEU A 642 21.56 16.28 -24.77
CA LEU A 642 21.98 16.47 -26.16
C LEU A 642 21.32 15.39 -27.02
N GLY A 643 20.58 15.79 -28.04
CA GLY A 643 20.00 14.89 -29.02
C GLY A 643 20.66 15.04 -30.39
N TYR A 644 20.90 13.92 -31.06
CA TYR A 644 21.38 13.85 -32.44
C TYR A 644 20.40 13.05 -33.30
N LYS A 645 19.88 13.69 -34.36
CA LYS A 645 18.95 13.17 -35.39
C LYS A 645 17.73 12.43 -34.83
N ASP A 646 17.34 12.72 -33.60
CA ASP A 646 16.35 11.95 -32.83
C ASP A 646 16.64 10.44 -32.71
N ILE A 647 17.90 10.03 -32.96
CA ILE A 647 18.35 8.63 -32.86
C ILE A 647 19.26 8.40 -31.65
N LEU A 648 20.00 9.42 -31.20
CA LEU A 648 20.97 9.29 -30.11
C LEU A 648 20.78 10.44 -29.13
N PHE A 649 20.65 10.10 -27.85
CA PHE A 649 20.44 11.06 -26.77
C PHE A 649 21.47 10.81 -25.67
N LEU A 650 22.14 11.88 -25.23
CA LEU A 650 23.08 11.88 -24.10
C LEU A 650 22.55 12.82 -23.03
N ASP A 651 22.31 12.27 -21.84
CA ASP A 651 21.88 13.01 -20.66
C ASP A 651 23.00 13.02 -19.62
N LEU A 652 23.36 14.21 -19.16
CA LEU A 652 24.35 14.45 -18.12
C LEU A 652 23.69 15.25 -16.99
N GLY A 653 24.02 14.91 -15.76
CA GLY A 653 23.52 15.57 -14.56
C GLY A 653 24.59 15.64 -13.48
N ALA A 654 24.52 16.69 -12.68
CA ALA A 654 25.44 16.93 -11.58
C ALA A 654 24.72 17.68 -10.46
N ARG A 655 24.97 17.28 -9.22
CA ARG A 655 24.38 17.92 -8.04
C ARG A 655 25.35 17.91 -6.88
N ASN A 656 25.35 19.01 -6.12
CA ASN A 656 26.03 19.10 -4.82
C ASN A 656 25.03 19.56 -3.75
N ASP A 657 24.95 18.82 -2.66
CA ASP A 657 24.13 19.16 -1.50
C ASP A 657 24.98 19.51 -0.28
N TRP A 658 24.45 20.44 0.52
CA TRP A 658 24.96 20.77 1.86
C TRP A 658 23.87 20.50 2.90
N SER A 659 24.08 19.49 3.75
CA SER A 659 23.11 19.11 4.77
C SER A 659 23.48 19.58 6.17
N SER A 660 22.52 20.15 6.90
CA SER A 660 22.73 20.56 8.30
C SER A 660 22.87 19.39 9.28
N THR A 661 22.60 18.14 8.85
CA THR A 661 22.63 16.97 9.74
C THR A 661 23.96 16.21 9.71
N LEU A 662 24.87 16.62 8.83
CA LEU A 662 26.23 16.08 8.75
C LEU A 662 27.23 17.04 9.42
N PRO A 663 28.41 16.55 9.85
CA PRO A 663 29.45 17.39 10.42
C PRO A 663 29.91 18.46 9.43
N VAL A 664 30.30 19.65 9.92
CA VAL A 664 30.71 20.79 9.08
C VAL A 664 31.80 20.43 8.07
N LYS A 665 32.73 19.55 8.44
CA LYS A 665 33.82 19.08 7.58
C LYS A 665 33.37 18.14 6.44
N HIS A 666 32.18 17.55 6.55
CA HIS A 666 31.68 16.49 5.65
C HIS A 666 30.24 16.74 5.19
N ASN A 667 29.72 17.96 5.37
CA ASN A 667 28.33 18.28 5.06
C ASN A 667 28.06 18.55 3.58
N SER A 668 29.11 18.75 2.77
CA SER A 668 29.04 18.91 1.32
C SER A 668 29.29 17.58 0.62
N TYR A 669 28.42 17.21 -0.32
CA TYR A 669 28.61 15.99 -1.12
C TYR A 669 28.10 16.15 -2.55
N PHE A 670 29.02 15.88 -3.49
CA PHE A 670 28.80 15.94 -4.93
C PHE A 670 28.51 14.56 -5.49
N TYR A 671 27.59 14.47 -6.44
CA TYR A 671 27.32 13.23 -7.13
C TYR A 671 26.85 13.46 -8.58
N PRO A 672 27.47 12.79 -9.57
CA PRO A 672 27.12 12.90 -10.98
C PRO A 672 26.14 11.81 -11.44
N SER A 673 25.49 12.06 -12.57
CA SER A 673 24.67 11.10 -13.31
C SER A 673 24.88 11.23 -14.82
N GLY A 674 24.88 10.13 -15.54
CA GLY A 674 24.95 10.10 -16.99
C GLY A 674 24.11 8.97 -17.57
N SER A 675 23.46 9.20 -18.71
CA SER A 675 22.78 8.15 -19.45
C SER A 675 22.79 8.39 -20.94
N VAL A 676 22.74 7.30 -21.71
CA VAL A 676 22.64 7.32 -23.16
C VAL A 676 21.43 6.50 -23.60
N SER A 677 20.71 7.00 -24.60
CA SER A 677 19.63 6.29 -25.29
C SER A 677 19.92 6.30 -26.78
N TRP A 678 19.87 5.13 -27.42
CA TRP A 678 20.09 4.96 -28.85
C TRP A 678 18.94 4.19 -29.49
N ILE A 679 18.28 4.81 -30.46
CA ILE A 679 17.20 4.25 -31.26
C ILE A 679 17.80 3.47 -32.43
N ALA A 680 18.26 2.25 -32.15
CA ALA A 680 18.94 1.39 -33.12
C ALA A 680 18.06 0.97 -34.31
N SER A 681 16.73 0.98 -34.16
CA SER A 681 15.81 0.67 -35.29
C SER A 681 15.92 1.64 -36.45
N SER A 682 16.42 2.87 -36.23
CA SER A 682 16.67 3.84 -37.30
C SER A 682 17.70 3.39 -38.35
N LEU A 683 18.49 2.35 -38.04
CA LEU A 683 19.56 1.82 -38.89
C LEU A 683 19.26 0.40 -39.39
N ILE A 684 18.11 -0.16 -39.03
CA ILE A 684 17.72 -1.53 -39.35
C ILE A 684 16.44 -1.47 -40.17
N ASP A 685 16.53 -1.80 -41.46
CA ASP A 685 15.38 -1.90 -42.34
C ASP A 685 14.76 -3.30 -42.24
N ALA A 686 13.74 -3.43 -41.39
CA ALA A 686 13.05 -4.69 -41.16
C ALA A 686 11.56 -4.45 -40.85
N ASN A 687 10.67 -4.89 -41.74
CA ASN A 687 9.22 -4.70 -41.60
C ASN A 687 8.61 -5.26 -40.31
N TRP A 688 9.26 -6.25 -39.68
CA TRP A 688 8.80 -6.83 -38.41
C TRP A 688 9.20 -5.99 -37.18
N LEU A 689 10.16 -5.07 -37.32
CA LEU A 689 10.71 -4.25 -36.24
C LEU A 689 10.16 -2.83 -36.32
N ASN A 690 9.43 -2.41 -35.28
CA ASN A 690 8.87 -1.05 -35.21
C ASN A 690 9.76 -0.11 -34.40
N PHE A 691 10.33 -0.61 -33.31
CA PHE A 691 11.14 0.19 -32.41
C PHE A 691 12.18 -0.68 -31.72
N LEU A 692 13.44 -0.24 -31.73
CA LEU A 692 14.50 -0.80 -30.90
C LEU A 692 15.27 0.35 -30.28
N LYS A 693 15.23 0.41 -28.95
CA LYS A 693 16.04 1.32 -28.13
C LYS A 693 17.00 0.51 -27.28
N LEU A 694 18.25 0.93 -27.26
CA LEU A 694 19.27 0.48 -26.32
C LEU A 694 19.60 1.65 -25.40
N ARG A 695 19.73 1.39 -24.11
CA ARG A 695 20.04 2.42 -23.12
C ARG A 695 21.01 1.94 -22.07
N ALA A 696 21.83 2.86 -21.59
CA ALA A 696 22.75 2.63 -20.49
C ALA A 696 22.80 3.87 -19.59
N ALA A 697 22.89 3.65 -18.29
CA ALA A 697 22.97 4.73 -17.31
C ALA A 697 23.96 4.40 -16.20
N LEU A 698 24.61 5.43 -15.67
CA LEU A 698 25.46 5.37 -14.49
C LEU A 698 25.22 6.59 -13.61
N ALA A 699 25.09 6.39 -12.31
CA ALA A 699 24.87 7.51 -11.40
C ALA A 699 25.34 7.22 -9.99
N GLN A 700 25.58 8.30 -9.26
CA GLN A 700 25.73 8.29 -7.83
C GLN A 700 24.66 9.17 -7.19
N VAL A 701 24.23 8.81 -5.99
CA VAL A 701 23.37 9.63 -5.14
C VAL A 701 23.90 9.57 -3.72
N GLY A 702 24.16 10.73 -3.13
CA GLY A 702 24.56 10.85 -1.74
C GLY A 702 23.36 10.93 -0.80
N ASN A 703 23.50 10.49 0.45
CA ASN A 703 22.45 10.58 1.47
C ASN A 703 23.02 11.06 2.82
N ASP A 704 22.17 11.70 3.63
CA ASP A 704 22.51 12.29 4.92
C ASP A 704 21.80 11.56 6.08
N THR A 705 21.83 12.12 7.29
CA THR A 705 21.19 11.52 8.48
C THR A 705 20.06 12.39 9.04
N ASP A 706 19.40 11.90 10.08
CA ASP A 706 18.43 12.65 10.87
C ASP A 706 19.11 13.73 11.76
N PRO A 707 18.38 14.77 12.19
CA PRO A 707 18.94 15.83 13.02
C PRO A 707 19.58 15.31 14.32
N TYR A 708 20.66 15.99 14.75
CA TYR A 708 21.30 15.83 16.07
C TYR A 708 22.08 14.53 16.31
N ASN A 709 22.48 13.81 15.26
CA ASN A 709 23.32 12.60 15.37
C ASN A 709 24.85 12.84 15.33
N VAL A 710 25.30 14.09 15.27
CA VAL A 710 26.73 14.47 15.12
C VAL A 710 27.32 15.19 16.34
N THR A 711 26.47 15.58 17.29
CA THR A 711 26.87 16.37 18.48
C THR A 711 26.31 15.70 19.73
N MET A 712 27.11 15.63 20.79
CA MET A 712 26.69 15.11 22.08
C MET A 712 25.83 16.13 22.82
N ALA A 713 24.67 15.69 23.31
CA ALA A 713 23.78 16.45 24.17
C ALA A 713 23.33 15.56 25.32
N TYR A 714 23.10 16.14 26.49
CA TYR A 714 22.51 15.43 27.62
C TYR A 714 20.99 15.34 27.46
N LEU A 715 20.42 14.19 27.78
CA LEU A 715 18.97 13.96 27.77
C LEU A 715 18.39 14.33 29.13
N LEU A 716 17.36 15.18 29.14
CA LEU A 716 16.62 15.53 30.35
C LEU A 716 15.57 14.45 30.61
N TYR A 717 15.46 14.01 31.85
CA TYR A 717 14.43 13.06 32.31
C TYR A 717 13.52 13.70 33.35
N GLN A 718 12.49 12.96 33.72
CA GLN A 718 11.68 13.32 34.87
C GLN A 718 12.56 13.59 36.10
N PRO A 719 12.39 14.74 36.79
CA PRO A 719 13.15 15.05 37.98
C PRO A 719 12.88 14.03 39.08
N PHE A 720 13.86 13.83 39.96
CA PHE A 720 13.64 13.09 41.20
C PHE A 720 13.32 14.11 42.29
N GLY A 721 12.05 14.15 42.73
CA GLY A 721 11.56 15.28 43.52
C GLY A 721 11.67 16.58 42.73
N THR A 722 12.44 17.54 43.23
CA THR A 722 12.74 18.81 42.56
C THR A 722 14.05 18.81 41.78
N ASP A 723 14.86 17.74 41.89
CA ASP A 723 16.19 17.69 41.31
C ASP A 723 16.15 17.28 39.84
N SER A 724 16.76 18.10 38.99
CA SER A 724 16.85 17.83 37.56
C SER A 724 17.68 16.58 37.29
N ARG A 725 17.14 15.67 36.49
CA ARG A 725 17.85 14.47 36.03
C ARG A 725 18.30 14.62 34.59
N VAL A 726 19.60 14.46 34.37
CA VAL A 726 20.19 14.41 33.03
C VAL A 726 20.96 13.11 32.84
N SER A 727 20.98 12.56 31.63
CA SER A 727 21.82 11.41 31.30
C SER A 727 22.61 11.64 30.03
N VAL A 728 23.73 10.93 29.91
CA VAL A 728 24.39 10.69 28.63
C VAL A 728 23.48 9.80 27.77
N PRO A 729 23.29 10.09 26.47
CA PRO A 729 22.50 9.25 25.58
C PRO A 729 23.15 7.89 25.39
N ASN A 730 22.33 6.83 25.41
CA ASN A 730 22.79 5.45 25.23
C ASN A 730 23.27 5.14 23.79
N THR A 731 22.93 6.01 22.83
CA THR A 731 23.50 6.02 21.48
C THR A 731 24.43 7.21 21.33
N LEU A 732 25.72 6.95 21.16
CA LEU A 732 26.71 8.00 20.99
C LEU A 732 26.64 8.58 19.57
N PRO A 733 26.63 9.92 19.43
CA PRO A 733 26.76 10.58 18.14
C PRO A 733 28.17 10.39 17.58
N ASN A 734 28.34 10.75 16.31
CA ASN A 734 29.64 10.65 15.66
C ASN A 734 29.97 11.95 14.89
N PRO A 735 30.98 12.72 15.36
CA PRO A 735 31.36 13.98 14.73
C PRO A 735 32.13 13.79 13.41
N ASP A 736 32.47 12.56 13.05
CA ASP A 736 33.22 12.20 11.83
C ASP A 736 32.34 11.50 10.80
N LEU A 737 31.00 11.56 10.96
CA LEU A 737 30.07 11.00 9.98
C LEU A 737 30.30 11.59 8.59
N LYS A 738 30.31 10.70 7.61
CA LYS A 738 30.36 10.97 6.17
C LYS A 738 28.97 10.73 5.56
N PRO A 739 28.68 11.32 4.40
CA PRO A 739 27.48 10.98 3.64
C PRO A 739 27.51 9.50 3.20
N GLU A 740 26.34 8.88 3.19
CA GLU A 740 26.12 7.59 2.53
C GLU A 740 26.18 7.80 1.01
N THR A 741 26.66 6.80 0.26
CA THR A 741 26.75 6.89 -1.21
C THR A 741 26.17 5.64 -1.86
N THR A 742 25.18 5.84 -2.73
CA THR A 742 24.65 4.81 -3.61
C THR A 742 25.21 5.01 -5.01
N SER A 743 25.83 3.99 -5.59
CA SER A 743 26.29 3.97 -6.99
C SER A 743 25.50 2.93 -7.76
N GLU A 744 25.04 3.27 -8.96
CA GLU A 744 24.30 2.36 -9.82
C GLU A 744 24.81 2.42 -11.26
N TYR A 745 24.86 1.26 -11.91
CA TYR A 745 24.84 1.17 -13.36
C TYR A 745 23.63 0.35 -13.82
N GLU A 746 23.08 0.73 -14.96
CA GLU A 746 21.91 0.11 -15.56
C GLU A 746 22.10 -0.03 -17.07
N PHE A 747 21.67 -1.16 -17.61
CA PHE A 747 21.55 -1.41 -19.04
C PHE A 747 20.12 -1.82 -19.34
N GLY A 748 19.55 -1.36 -20.44
CA GLY A 748 18.21 -1.74 -20.82
C GLY A 748 17.98 -1.74 -22.32
N THR A 749 16.91 -2.43 -22.71
CA THR A 749 16.42 -2.43 -24.08
C THR A 749 14.91 -2.31 -24.09
N GLU A 750 14.40 -1.60 -25.08
CA GLU A 750 12.98 -1.56 -25.42
C GLU A 750 12.81 -1.98 -26.86
N LEU A 751 11.96 -2.96 -27.10
CA LEU A 751 11.70 -3.56 -28.39
C LEU A 751 10.19 -3.54 -28.65
N LYS A 752 9.76 -3.03 -29.81
CA LYS A 752 8.37 -3.15 -30.30
C LYS A 752 8.41 -3.77 -31.70
N VAL A 753 7.61 -4.81 -31.90
CA VAL A 753 7.57 -5.60 -33.14
C VAL A 753 6.13 -5.87 -33.57
N LEU A 754 5.96 -6.36 -34.81
CA LEU A 754 4.69 -6.81 -35.38
C LEU A 754 3.61 -5.71 -35.37
N ASN A 755 3.96 -4.51 -35.83
CA ASN A 755 3.10 -3.32 -35.80
C ASN A 755 2.67 -2.95 -34.38
N ASN A 756 3.65 -2.90 -33.46
CA ASN A 756 3.47 -2.60 -32.03
C ASN A 756 2.56 -3.59 -31.27
N ARG A 757 2.30 -4.78 -31.83
CA ARG A 757 1.50 -5.81 -31.16
C ARG A 757 2.25 -6.56 -30.07
N LEU A 758 3.58 -6.51 -30.09
CA LEU A 758 4.41 -7.09 -29.03
C LEU A 758 5.47 -6.07 -28.63
N GLY A 759 5.51 -5.72 -27.35
CA GLY A 759 6.44 -4.80 -26.74
C GLY A 759 7.18 -5.46 -25.58
N LEU A 760 8.50 -5.28 -25.51
CA LEU A 760 9.38 -5.79 -24.47
C LEU A 760 10.20 -4.64 -23.90
N ASN A 761 10.20 -4.46 -22.59
CA ASN A 761 11.12 -3.59 -21.87
C ASN A 761 11.89 -4.40 -20.84
N LEU A 762 13.20 -4.49 -21.02
CA LEU A 762 14.10 -5.26 -20.18
C LEU A 762 15.13 -4.30 -19.56
N SER A 763 15.34 -4.41 -18.25
CA SER A 763 16.38 -3.67 -17.53
C SER A 763 17.23 -4.62 -16.70
N TYR A 764 18.54 -4.44 -16.73
CA TYR A 764 19.50 -5.06 -15.83
C TYR A 764 20.20 -3.96 -15.03
N TYR A 765 20.24 -4.10 -13.71
CA TYR A 765 20.85 -3.09 -12.84
C TYR A 765 21.76 -3.73 -11.79
N ASN A 766 22.73 -2.94 -11.33
CA ASN A 766 23.53 -3.24 -10.15
C ASN A 766 23.76 -1.96 -9.34
N ARG A 767 23.20 -1.96 -8.13
CA ARG A 767 23.21 -0.84 -7.20
C ARG A 767 24.02 -1.24 -5.97
N ARG A 768 24.94 -0.38 -5.55
CA ARG A 768 25.80 -0.57 -4.38
C ARG A 768 25.73 0.66 -3.47
N THR A 769 25.35 0.44 -2.22
CA THR A 769 25.23 1.48 -1.19
C THR A 769 26.28 1.26 -0.12
N ARG A 770 27.17 2.24 0.07
CA ARG A 770 28.30 2.21 1.01
C ARG A 770 28.26 3.38 1.98
N ASN A 771 29.01 3.26 3.08
CA ASN A 771 29.12 4.28 4.13
C ASN A 771 27.75 4.62 4.75
N GLN A 772 26.88 3.62 4.89
CA GLN A 772 25.58 3.78 5.50
C GLN A 772 25.73 4.26 6.94
N ILE A 773 24.85 5.16 7.36
CA ILE A 773 24.88 5.73 8.71
C ILE A 773 23.98 4.87 9.59
N VAL A 774 24.59 4.01 10.40
CA VAL A 774 23.86 3.03 11.23
C VAL A 774 24.32 3.12 12.69
N PRO A 775 23.43 2.93 13.67
CA PRO A 775 23.82 2.75 15.06
C PRO A 775 24.29 1.31 15.25
N LEU A 776 25.58 1.11 15.54
CA LEU A 776 26.11 -0.21 15.84
C LEU A 776 26.18 -0.45 17.34
N SER A 777 25.84 -1.67 17.75
CA SER A 777 25.95 -2.10 19.14
C SER A 777 27.42 -2.14 19.57
N ARG A 778 27.70 -1.82 20.84
CA ARG A 778 29.00 -1.95 21.48
C ARG A 778 28.80 -2.44 22.92
N SER A 779 29.89 -2.89 23.55
CA SER A 779 29.86 -3.28 24.96
C SER A 779 29.41 -2.11 25.83
N ALA A 780 28.46 -2.36 26.74
CA ALA A 780 28.01 -1.39 27.74
C ALA A 780 29.16 -0.87 28.61
N ALA A 781 30.27 -1.63 28.74
CA ALA A 781 31.50 -1.19 29.42
C ALA A 781 32.13 0.06 28.79
N THR A 782 31.77 0.41 27.55
CA THR A 782 32.21 1.66 26.90
C THR A 782 31.42 2.91 27.33
N GLY A 783 30.44 2.76 28.23
CA GLY A 783 29.57 3.84 28.73
C GLY A 783 28.34 4.11 27.86
N ALA A 784 28.18 3.38 26.75
CA ALA A 784 27.01 3.41 25.87
C ALA A 784 26.88 2.06 25.15
N THR A 785 25.66 1.69 24.76
CA THR A 785 25.42 0.43 24.05
C THR A 785 25.37 0.59 22.53
N TYR A 786 25.29 1.82 22.01
CA TYR A 786 25.32 2.08 20.56
C TYR A 786 26.21 3.26 20.20
N LYS A 787 26.74 3.26 18.96
CA LYS A 787 27.41 4.42 18.36
C LYS A 787 27.06 4.52 16.88
N TYR A 788 26.72 5.72 16.41
CA TYR A 788 26.56 5.98 14.98
C TYR A 788 27.90 5.84 14.26
N VAL A 789 27.93 5.10 13.16
CA VAL A 789 29.12 4.97 12.31
C VAL A 789 28.75 4.93 10.83
N ASN A 790 29.73 5.21 9.98
CA ASN A 790 29.64 4.82 8.57
C ASN A 790 30.06 3.36 8.42
N ALA A 791 29.09 2.49 8.17
CA ALA A 791 29.28 1.06 7.99
C ALA A 791 28.47 0.56 6.78
N GLY A 792 28.58 -0.71 6.45
CA GLY A 792 27.74 -1.31 5.43
C GLY A 792 28.28 -1.15 4.00
N LEU A 793 28.24 -2.27 3.27
CA LEU A 793 28.17 -2.31 1.82
C LEU A 793 27.00 -3.23 1.46
N LEU A 794 25.92 -2.65 0.94
CA LEU A 794 24.74 -3.37 0.48
C LEU A 794 24.73 -3.39 -1.05
N GLN A 795 24.37 -4.53 -1.64
CA GLN A 795 24.28 -4.70 -3.09
C GLN A 795 22.88 -5.19 -3.48
N ASN A 796 22.30 -4.56 -4.50
CA ASN A 796 21.10 -5.04 -5.19
C ASN A 796 21.44 -5.24 -6.66
N LYS A 797 21.31 -6.46 -7.16
CA LYS A 797 21.51 -6.80 -8.58
C LYS A 797 20.27 -7.51 -9.08
N GLY A 798 19.68 -7.03 -10.18
CA GLY A 798 18.40 -7.56 -10.62
C GLY A 798 18.09 -7.36 -12.09
N ILE A 799 17.01 -8.00 -12.50
CA ILE A 799 16.41 -7.92 -13.83
C ILE A 799 14.95 -7.51 -13.66
N GLU A 800 14.51 -6.55 -14.46
CA GLU A 800 13.10 -6.14 -14.59
C GLU A 800 12.65 -6.37 -16.02
N LEU A 801 11.47 -6.97 -16.16
CA LEU A 801 10.84 -7.31 -17.42
C LEU A 801 9.42 -6.75 -17.44
N SER A 802 9.07 -6.06 -18.51
CA SER A 802 7.68 -5.74 -18.85
C SER A 802 7.42 -6.19 -20.29
N LEU A 803 6.44 -7.06 -20.46
CA LEU A 803 6.01 -7.60 -21.75
C LEU A 803 4.57 -7.17 -22.00
N ASN A 804 4.33 -6.50 -23.11
CA ASN A 804 3.01 -6.06 -23.55
C ASN A 804 2.67 -6.77 -24.85
N ALA A 805 1.51 -7.38 -24.93
CA ALA A 805 1.04 -8.07 -26.13
C ALA A 805 -0.40 -7.68 -26.44
N SER A 806 -0.71 -7.44 -27.71
CA SER A 806 -2.05 -7.22 -28.22
C SER A 806 -2.39 -8.31 -29.24
N PRO A 807 -2.63 -9.57 -28.79
CA PRO A 807 -2.86 -10.71 -29.68
C PRO A 807 -4.05 -10.49 -30.63
N VAL A 808 -5.09 -9.80 -30.15
CA VAL A 808 -6.26 -9.44 -30.95
C VAL A 808 -6.47 -7.92 -30.90
N SER A 809 -6.45 -7.30 -32.07
CA SER A 809 -6.74 -5.87 -32.23
C SER A 809 -7.54 -5.68 -33.51
N THR A 810 -8.85 -5.52 -33.35
CA THR A 810 -9.84 -5.29 -34.41
C THR A 810 -10.62 -4.02 -34.10
N GLU A 811 -11.46 -3.54 -35.04
CA GLU A 811 -12.28 -2.33 -34.83
C GLU A 811 -13.22 -2.47 -33.62
N ASN A 812 -13.82 -3.65 -33.43
CA ASN A 812 -14.84 -3.86 -32.41
C ASN A 812 -14.33 -4.53 -31.14
N PHE A 813 -13.20 -5.24 -31.22
CA PHE A 813 -12.64 -6.02 -30.10
C PHE A 813 -11.12 -5.85 -30.00
N LYS A 814 -10.65 -5.56 -28.79
CA LYS A 814 -9.23 -5.50 -28.45
C LYS A 814 -8.95 -6.35 -27.21
N TRP A 815 -7.86 -7.12 -27.24
CA TRP A 815 -7.32 -7.83 -26.09
C TRP A 815 -5.86 -7.44 -25.92
N ASP A 816 -5.54 -6.85 -24.77
CA ASP A 816 -4.20 -6.50 -24.34
C ASP A 816 -3.80 -7.36 -23.14
N ILE A 817 -2.54 -7.81 -23.12
CA ILE A 817 -1.91 -8.55 -22.03
C ILE A 817 -0.66 -7.79 -21.62
N THR A 818 -0.50 -7.53 -20.32
CA THR A 818 0.72 -6.97 -19.75
C THR A 818 1.26 -7.90 -18.67
N LEU A 819 2.47 -8.44 -18.86
CA LEU A 819 3.22 -9.17 -17.85
C LEU A 819 4.31 -8.25 -17.30
N ASN A 820 4.31 -8.04 -15.98
CA ASN A 820 5.40 -7.43 -15.25
C ASN A 820 6.08 -8.50 -14.40
N TRP A 821 7.42 -8.55 -14.43
CA TRP A 821 8.20 -9.48 -13.63
C TRP A 821 9.49 -8.81 -13.19
N ALA A 822 9.92 -9.07 -11.95
CA ALA A 822 11.21 -8.61 -11.48
C ALA A 822 11.85 -9.57 -10.48
N LYS A 823 13.16 -9.70 -10.60
CA LYS A 823 14.02 -10.45 -9.69
C LYS A 823 15.10 -9.52 -9.17
N ASN A 824 15.23 -9.43 -7.86
CA ASN A 824 16.27 -8.67 -7.19
C ASN A 824 17.05 -9.57 -6.24
N ASN A 825 18.36 -9.69 -6.43
CA ASN A 825 19.25 -10.33 -5.48
C ASN A 825 19.85 -9.27 -4.56
N ASN A 826 19.39 -9.25 -3.31
CA ASN A 826 19.91 -8.40 -2.26
C ASN A 826 21.01 -9.12 -1.48
N LYS A 827 22.11 -8.44 -1.19
CA LYS A 827 23.20 -8.99 -0.38
C LYS A 827 23.86 -7.92 0.48
N ILE A 828 23.98 -8.18 1.77
CA ILE A 828 24.84 -7.43 2.68
C ILE A 828 26.27 -7.96 2.46
N VAL A 829 27.06 -7.22 1.69
CA VAL A 829 28.43 -7.62 1.33
C VAL A 829 29.38 -7.43 2.51
N ARG A 830 29.15 -6.41 3.33
CA ARG A 830 29.93 -6.11 4.54
C ARG A 830 29.09 -5.31 5.51
N LEU A 831 29.23 -5.54 6.82
CA LEU A 831 28.74 -4.63 7.86
C LEU A 831 29.87 -3.75 8.37
N THR A 832 30.77 -4.30 9.18
CA THR A 832 32.03 -3.64 9.57
C THR A 832 33.20 -4.62 9.48
N THR A 833 34.39 -4.16 9.89
CA THR A 833 35.55 -5.04 10.04
C THR A 833 35.34 -6.06 11.17
N ASP A 834 34.72 -5.63 12.28
CA ASP A 834 34.70 -6.40 13.54
C ASP A 834 33.33 -7.03 13.84
N GLN A 835 32.25 -6.53 13.24
CA GLN A 835 30.89 -7.05 13.41
C GLN A 835 30.33 -7.58 12.09
N LYS A 836 29.89 -8.85 12.13
CA LYS A 836 29.32 -9.58 10.99
C LYS A 836 27.79 -9.68 11.03
N THR A 837 27.18 -9.30 12.14
CA THR A 837 25.73 -9.36 12.35
C THR A 837 25.24 -8.10 13.06
N MET A 838 23.99 -7.73 12.82
CA MET A 838 23.29 -6.65 13.49
C MET A 838 21.82 -7.03 13.65
N VAL A 839 21.33 -7.07 14.89
CA VAL A 839 19.91 -7.30 15.19
C VAL A 839 19.12 -6.05 14.77
N LEU A 840 18.10 -6.24 13.93
CA LEU A 840 17.23 -5.18 13.42
C LEU A 840 15.99 -5.03 14.30
N ALA A 841 15.36 -6.15 14.64
CA ALA A 841 14.18 -6.23 15.48
C ALA A 841 14.05 -7.63 16.08
N ASN A 842 13.31 -7.73 17.19
CA ASN A 842 12.89 -9.00 17.76
C ASN A 842 11.40 -9.18 17.47
N ALA A 843 11.00 -10.38 17.05
CA ALA A 843 9.60 -10.76 17.00
C ALA A 843 8.97 -10.67 18.40
N PRO A 844 7.64 -10.63 18.51
CA PRO A 844 6.98 -11.05 19.73
C PRO A 844 7.34 -12.54 19.91
N PHE A 845 8.30 -12.79 20.80
CA PHE A 845 8.86 -14.11 21.14
C PHE A 845 9.74 -14.76 20.07
N ALA A 846 10.45 -15.83 20.45
CA ALA A 846 11.29 -16.66 19.58
C ALA A 846 12.38 -15.95 18.75
N VAL A 847 12.06 -15.55 17.51
CA VAL A 847 13.05 -15.25 16.46
C VAL A 847 13.54 -13.80 16.45
N GLN A 848 14.72 -13.62 15.86
CA GLN A 848 15.30 -12.30 15.58
C GLN A 848 15.28 -12.01 14.08
N LEU A 849 15.06 -10.74 13.74
CA LEU A 849 15.30 -10.22 12.40
C LEU A 849 16.68 -9.57 12.37
N GLU A 850 17.58 -10.08 11.53
CA GLU A 850 18.97 -9.63 11.48
C GLU A 850 19.40 -9.13 10.09
N ALA A 851 20.39 -8.25 10.10
CA ALA A 851 21.29 -7.98 8.98
C ALA A 851 22.58 -8.78 9.20
N ARG A 852 22.94 -9.67 8.25
CA ARG A 852 24.13 -10.53 8.34
C ARG A 852 25.00 -10.42 7.10
N GLU A 853 26.31 -10.29 7.28
CA GLU A 853 27.26 -10.30 6.17
C GLU A 853 27.19 -11.63 5.41
N GLY A 854 27.08 -11.57 4.09
CA GLY A 854 26.91 -12.73 3.21
C GLY A 854 25.45 -12.99 2.82
N GLU A 855 24.49 -12.57 3.63
CA GLU A 855 23.06 -12.87 3.49
C GLU A 855 22.26 -11.73 2.86
N SER A 856 21.01 -12.03 2.52
CA SER A 856 19.99 -11.04 2.15
C SER A 856 19.54 -10.23 3.37
N PHE A 857 19.16 -8.97 3.16
CA PHE A 857 18.59 -8.13 4.21
C PHE A 857 17.35 -8.77 4.86
N GLY A 858 17.27 -8.68 6.19
CA GLY A 858 16.15 -9.22 6.96
C GLY A 858 16.16 -10.74 6.97
N SER A 859 17.24 -11.32 7.49
CA SER A 859 17.31 -12.75 7.77
C SER A 859 16.51 -13.04 9.05
N ILE A 860 15.63 -14.04 9.02
CA ILE A 860 14.93 -14.54 10.21
C ILE A 860 15.86 -15.57 10.84
N VAL A 861 16.22 -15.37 12.09
CA VAL A 861 17.21 -16.17 12.83
C VAL A 861 16.56 -16.75 14.07
N GLY A 862 16.71 -18.06 14.26
CA GLY A 862 16.13 -18.81 15.37
C GLY A 862 16.65 -20.25 15.39
N TYR A 863 16.06 -21.09 16.23
CA TYR A 863 16.46 -22.48 16.36
C TYR A 863 15.75 -23.40 15.34
N ASP A 864 16.47 -24.41 14.86
CA ASP A 864 15.98 -25.41 13.90
C ASP A 864 16.07 -26.82 14.48
N PHE A 865 15.52 -27.80 13.78
CA PHE A 865 15.66 -29.22 14.08
C PHE A 865 17.12 -29.69 13.90
N VAL A 866 17.50 -30.74 14.62
CA VAL A 866 18.71 -31.52 14.32
C VAL A 866 18.36 -32.61 13.32
N TYR A 867 19.21 -32.78 12.31
CA TYR A 867 19.05 -33.79 11.26
C TYR A 867 20.24 -34.75 11.25
N ASN A 868 19.99 -36.04 10.99
CA ASN A 868 21.05 -37.00 10.71
C ASN A 868 21.64 -36.79 9.31
N GLU A 869 22.69 -37.55 8.95
CA GLU A 869 23.34 -37.47 7.64
C GLU A 869 22.41 -37.78 6.45
N LYS A 870 21.29 -38.47 6.69
CA LYS A 870 20.26 -38.78 5.68
C LYS A 870 19.18 -37.70 5.58
N GLY A 871 19.26 -36.62 6.37
CA GLY A 871 18.28 -35.54 6.40
C GLY A 871 16.99 -35.86 7.18
N GLN A 872 16.99 -36.91 8.01
CA GLN A 872 15.86 -37.23 8.88
C GLN A 872 15.99 -36.48 10.20
N LYS A 873 14.88 -35.99 10.75
CA LYS A 873 14.86 -35.29 12.05
C LYS A 873 15.19 -36.25 13.18
N LEU A 874 15.98 -35.78 14.14
CA LEU A 874 16.30 -36.53 15.35
C LEU A 874 15.32 -36.22 16.48
N VAL A 875 15.01 -37.23 17.28
CA VAL A 875 14.25 -37.12 18.54
C VAL A 875 15.08 -37.61 19.73
N ASP A 876 14.76 -37.13 20.93
CA ASP A 876 15.29 -37.63 22.21
C ASP A 876 14.61 -38.95 22.65
N GLU A 877 14.96 -39.43 23.84
CA GLU A 877 14.40 -40.66 24.42
C GLU A 877 12.91 -40.52 24.74
N GLU A 878 12.43 -39.30 24.98
CA GLU A 878 11.04 -38.94 25.21
C GLU A 878 10.23 -38.78 23.91
N GLY A 879 10.87 -38.88 22.73
CA GLY A 879 10.21 -38.78 21.43
C GLY A 879 9.95 -37.34 20.97
N VAL A 880 10.55 -36.35 21.63
CA VAL A 880 10.51 -34.93 21.26
C VAL A 880 11.69 -34.61 20.33
N TYR A 881 11.49 -33.72 19.35
CA TYR A 881 12.57 -33.37 18.43
C TYR A 881 13.72 -32.66 19.12
N LEU A 882 14.94 -33.02 18.72
CA LEU A 882 16.14 -32.31 19.11
C LEU A 882 16.22 -30.95 18.40
N ARG A 883 16.60 -29.93 19.18
CA ARG A 883 16.84 -28.55 18.73
C ARG A 883 18.32 -28.31 18.50
N SER A 884 18.66 -27.50 17.50
CA SER A 884 20.03 -27.02 17.29
C SER A 884 20.56 -26.22 18.48
N ASP A 885 21.85 -26.40 18.82
CA ASP A 885 22.51 -25.63 19.91
C ASP A 885 22.65 -24.14 19.56
N ASP A 886 23.00 -23.85 18.31
CA ASP A 886 23.12 -22.50 17.78
C ASP A 886 21.90 -22.10 16.96
N GLN A 887 21.56 -20.80 16.98
CA GLN A 887 20.59 -20.25 16.06
C GLN A 887 21.08 -20.30 14.60
N LYS A 888 20.17 -20.60 13.69
CA LYS A 888 20.39 -20.71 12.24
C LYS A 888 19.55 -19.65 11.50
N VAL A 889 19.95 -19.37 10.26
CA VAL A 889 19.11 -18.56 9.35
C VAL A 889 17.98 -19.44 8.84
N LEU A 890 16.75 -19.11 9.22
CA LEU A 890 15.54 -19.86 8.91
C LEU A 890 14.84 -19.39 7.64
N GLY A 891 15.11 -18.15 7.20
CA GLY A 891 14.53 -17.59 5.97
C GLY A 891 14.92 -16.14 5.72
N SER A 892 14.48 -15.59 4.59
CA SER A 892 14.66 -14.17 4.24
C SER A 892 13.32 -13.52 4.00
N VAL A 893 13.12 -12.30 4.52
CA VAL A 893 11.87 -11.54 4.33
C VAL A 893 11.67 -11.01 2.91
N LEU A 894 12.73 -11.00 2.09
CA LEU A 894 12.68 -10.52 0.72
C LEU A 894 12.34 -11.66 -0.25
N PRO A 895 11.41 -11.44 -1.20
CA PRO A 895 11.07 -12.45 -2.18
C PRO A 895 12.18 -12.65 -3.21
N SER A 896 12.23 -13.85 -3.79
CA SER A 896 13.13 -14.16 -4.91
C SER A 896 12.71 -13.45 -6.20
N PHE A 897 11.40 -13.36 -6.45
CA PHE A 897 10.84 -12.55 -7.53
C PHE A 897 9.38 -12.15 -7.25
N THR A 898 8.95 -11.08 -7.89
CA THR A 898 7.58 -10.56 -7.85
C THR A 898 7.09 -10.25 -9.27
N GLY A 899 5.78 -10.11 -9.44
CA GLY A 899 5.22 -9.69 -10.72
C GLY A 899 3.71 -9.70 -10.75
N GLY A 900 3.16 -9.37 -11.91
CA GLY A 900 1.73 -9.44 -12.15
C GLY A 900 1.40 -9.55 -13.62
N VAL A 901 0.22 -10.09 -13.92
CA VAL A 901 -0.34 -10.24 -15.26
C VAL A 901 -1.67 -9.50 -15.32
N ILE A 902 -1.77 -8.54 -16.23
CA ILE A 902 -2.99 -7.79 -16.51
C ILE A 902 -3.54 -8.29 -17.84
N ASN A 903 -4.83 -8.63 -17.86
CA ASN A 903 -5.58 -8.88 -19.08
C ASN A 903 -6.64 -7.80 -19.23
N ALA A 904 -6.64 -7.10 -20.37
CA ALA A 904 -7.62 -6.05 -20.67
C ALA A 904 -8.35 -6.36 -21.98
N PHE A 905 -9.67 -6.44 -21.93
CA PHE A 905 -10.56 -6.69 -23.06
C PHE A 905 -11.44 -5.47 -23.30
N ARG A 906 -11.57 -5.04 -24.55
CA ARG A 906 -12.45 -3.93 -24.95
C ARG A 906 -13.39 -4.41 -26.05
N TYR A 907 -14.69 -4.18 -25.87
CA TYR A 907 -15.71 -4.55 -26.85
C TYR A 907 -16.86 -3.56 -26.88
N LYS A 908 -17.03 -2.79 -27.96
CA LYS A 908 -18.18 -1.87 -28.18
C LYS A 908 -18.60 -1.05 -26.93
N GLY A 909 -17.64 -0.43 -26.25
CA GLY A 909 -17.87 0.39 -25.05
C GLY A 909 -17.77 -0.36 -23.71
N PHE A 910 -17.75 -1.69 -23.72
CA PHE A 910 -17.35 -2.51 -22.58
C PHE A 910 -15.83 -2.57 -22.45
N ASN A 911 -15.33 -2.48 -21.22
CA ASN A 911 -13.94 -2.65 -20.85
C ASN A 911 -13.85 -3.58 -19.65
N LEU A 912 -13.30 -4.78 -19.83
CA LEU A 912 -13.00 -5.71 -18.75
C LEU A 912 -11.49 -5.71 -18.51
N SER A 913 -11.05 -5.59 -17.27
CA SER A 913 -9.66 -5.76 -16.86
C SER A 913 -9.56 -6.73 -15.69
N ALA A 914 -8.55 -7.58 -15.68
CA ALA A 914 -8.25 -8.51 -14.59
C ALA A 914 -6.74 -8.53 -14.31
N LEU A 915 -6.36 -8.41 -13.03
CA LEU A 915 -4.98 -8.46 -12.55
C LEU A 915 -4.75 -9.69 -11.68
N ILE A 916 -3.77 -10.50 -12.06
CA ILE A 916 -3.19 -11.56 -11.23
C ILE A 916 -1.86 -11.04 -10.69
N ASP A 917 -1.69 -10.99 -9.38
CA ASP A 917 -0.47 -10.60 -8.69
C ASP A 917 0.20 -11.84 -8.08
N PHE A 918 1.52 -11.92 -8.14
CA PHE A 918 2.26 -13.08 -7.66
C PHE A 918 3.60 -12.72 -7.03
N GLN A 919 3.98 -13.54 -6.05
CA GLN A 919 5.27 -13.48 -5.37
C GLN A 919 5.79 -14.90 -5.14
N LYS A 920 7.10 -15.09 -5.34
CA LYS A 920 7.78 -16.35 -5.01
C LYS A 920 8.91 -16.11 -4.01
N GLY A 921 8.92 -16.92 -2.96
CA GLY A 921 9.83 -16.80 -1.84
C GLY A 921 9.46 -15.65 -0.92
N GLY A 922 10.42 -15.29 -0.06
CA GLY A 922 10.14 -14.51 1.13
C GLY A 922 9.63 -15.43 2.24
N SER A 923 9.92 -15.09 3.47
CA SER A 923 9.49 -15.82 4.66
C SER A 923 9.01 -14.84 5.71
N PHE A 924 8.11 -15.30 6.57
CA PHE A 924 7.70 -14.57 7.76
C PHE A 924 7.55 -15.53 8.94
N PHE A 925 7.85 -15.03 10.13
CA PHE A 925 7.56 -15.73 11.37
C PHE A 925 6.12 -15.44 11.80
N SER A 926 5.36 -16.48 12.13
CA SER A 926 3.94 -16.38 12.48
C SER A 926 3.70 -16.74 13.94
N THR A 927 3.60 -15.72 14.80
CA THR A 927 3.13 -15.88 16.19
C THR A 927 1.70 -16.45 16.22
N THR A 928 0.89 -16.14 15.21
CA THR A 928 -0.45 -16.74 15.05
C THR A 928 -0.41 -18.26 14.90
N GLN A 929 0.54 -18.79 14.12
CA GLN A 929 0.68 -20.24 13.95
C GLN A 929 1.29 -20.89 15.19
N MET A 930 2.32 -20.27 15.76
CA MET A 930 3.00 -20.75 16.96
C MET A 930 2.01 -20.99 18.10
N PHE A 931 1.38 -19.92 18.60
CA PHE A 931 0.47 -20.05 19.72
C PHE A 931 -0.83 -20.75 19.34
N GLY A 932 -1.31 -20.57 18.10
CA GLY A 932 -2.52 -21.27 17.67
C GLY A 932 -2.39 -22.80 17.67
N ARG A 933 -1.17 -23.35 17.49
CA ARG A 933 -0.89 -24.78 17.66
C ARG A 933 -0.74 -25.15 19.12
N GLU A 934 0.03 -24.37 19.87
CA GLU A 934 0.28 -24.57 21.29
C GLU A 934 -1.03 -24.63 22.09
N THR A 935 -1.99 -23.76 21.79
CA THR A 935 -3.26 -23.66 22.53
C THR A 935 -4.36 -24.58 22.02
N GLY A 936 -4.11 -25.40 20.99
CA GLY A 936 -5.11 -26.33 20.50
C GLY A 936 -6.28 -25.67 19.76
N ILE A 937 -6.14 -24.44 19.26
CA ILE A 937 -7.22 -23.71 18.58
C ILE A 937 -7.22 -23.93 17.06
N LEU A 938 -6.06 -24.19 16.45
CA LEU A 938 -5.92 -24.40 15.00
C LEU A 938 -6.32 -25.83 14.56
N GLU A 939 -6.74 -25.97 13.31
CA GLU A 939 -7.31 -27.22 12.77
C GLU A 939 -6.37 -28.43 12.88
N GLU A 940 -5.06 -28.23 12.73
CA GLU A 940 -4.05 -29.30 12.78
C GLU A 940 -3.96 -29.99 14.15
N THR A 941 -4.46 -29.34 15.21
CA THR A 941 -4.41 -29.87 16.58
C THR A 941 -5.50 -30.91 16.88
N ALA A 942 -6.39 -31.18 15.92
CA ALA A 942 -7.54 -32.07 16.08
C ALA A 942 -7.81 -32.95 14.83
N VAL A 943 -6.76 -33.25 14.07
CA VAL A 943 -6.86 -34.11 12.87
C VAL A 943 -7.11 -35.55 13.28
N GLY A 944 -8.06 -36.21 12.62
CA GLY A 944 -8.42 -37.60 12.95
C GLY A 944 -8.84 -37.75 14.41
N SER A 945 -8.23 -38.73 15.08
CA SER A 945 -8.37 -39.09 16.50
C SER A 945 -7.09 -38.80 17.30
N MET A 946 -6.21 -37.90 16.82
CA MET A 946 -4.90 -37.68 17.44
C MET A 946 -4.95 -37.24 18.92
N ARG A 947 -6.05 -36.61 19.35
CA ARG A 947 -6.21 -36.20 20.77
C ARG A 947 -6.54 -37.38 21.68
N GLU A 948 -7.16 -38.42 21.14
CA GLU A 948 -7.46 -39.66 21.85
C GLU A 948 -6.32 -40.69 21.72
N ASP A 949 -5.71 -40.79 20.53
CA ASP A 949 -4.74 -41.84 20.19
C ASP A 949 -3.28 -41.43 20.44
N GLY A 950 -3.00 -40.13 20.63
CA GLY A 950 -1.64 -39.60 20.71
C GLY A 950 -0.97 -39.40 19.34
N VAL A 951 0.28 -38.95 19.36
CA VAL A 951 1.08 -38.62 18.17
C VAL A 951 2.51 -39.14 18.34
N ILE A 952 3.02 -39.84 17.33
CA ILE A 952 4.45 -40.17 17.23
C ILE A 952 5.09 -39.14 16.30
N ALA A 953 6.11 -38.44 16.78
CA ALA A 953 6.86 -37.48 15.97
C ALA A 953 7.62 -38.21 14.84
N GLU A 954 7.47 -37.75 13.60
CA GLU A 954 8.14 -38.33 12.42
C GLU A 954 9.64 -38.04 12.44
N GLY A 955 10.43 -39.03 12.87
CA GLY A 955 11.88 -38.91 13.01
C GLY A 955 12.56 -40.23 13.37
N VAL A 956 13.84 -40.14 13.69
CA VAL A 956 14.67 -41.27 14.18
C VAL A 956 15.38 -40.88 15.46
N LYS A 957 15.74 -41.86 16.29
CA LYS A 957 16.61 -41.66 17.46
C LYS A 957 18.06 -41.45 17.01
N GLU A 958 18.96 -41.05 17.92
CA GLU A 958 20.39 -40.84 17.60
C GLU A 958 21.06 -42.07 16.99
N ASP A 959 20.64 -43.28 17.38
CA ASP A 959 21.15 -44.54 16.84
C ASP A 959 20.64 -44.88 15.41
N GLY A 960 19.74 -44.04 14.86
CA GLY A 960 19.16 -44.17 13.53
C GLY A 960 17.91 -45.05 13.45
N THR A 961 17.41 -45.59 14.56
CA THR A 961 16.14 -46.33 14.62
C THR A 961 14.93 -45.40 14.52
N SER A 962 13.82 -45.87 13.96
CA SER A 962 12.59 -45.08 13.85
C SER A 962 12.02 -44.72 15.22
N ASN A 963 11.51 -43.50 15.37
CA ASN A 963 10.79 -43.11 16.58
C ASN A 963 9.51 -43.96 16.75
N ASP A 964 9.32 -44.47 17.95
CA ASP A 964 8.18 -45.28 18.38
C ASP A 964 7.53 -44.75 19.67
N VAL A 965 8.01 -43.62 20.20
CA VAL A 965 7.50 -43.02 21.44
C VAL A 965 6.24 -42.20 21.15
N LEU A 966 5.17 -42.51 21.88
CA LEU A 966 3.87 -41.89 21.74
C LEU A 966 3.73 -40.69 22.70
N LEU A 967 3.48 -39.50 22.13
CA LEU A 967 3.19 -38.28 22.87
C LEU A 967 1.68 -38.02 22.92
N SER A 968 1.21 -37.31 23.95
CA SER A 968 -0.11 -36.69 23.87
C SER A 968 -0.11 -35.64 22.74
N ALA A 969 -1.27 -35.36 22.14
CA ALA A 969 -1.34 -34.31 21.12
C ALA A 969 -0.89 -32.94 21.69
N GLN A 970 -1.21 -32.65 22.94
CA GLN A 970 -0.82 -31.41 23.62
C GLN A 970 0.70 -31.30 23.75
N ASP A 971 1.36 -32.33 24.30
CA ASP A 971 2.82 -32.36 24.46
C ASP A 971 3.52 -32.30 23.10
N TYR A 972 2.96 -32.96 22.09
CA TYR A 972 3.49 -32.89 20.73
C TYR A 972 3.56 -31.45 20.22
N PHE A 973 2.48 -30.66 20.32
CA PHE A 973 2.50 -29.28 19.83
C PHE A 973 3.27 -28.32 20.74
N LEU A 974 3.30 -28.58 22.05
CA LEU A 974 4.02 -27.76 23.03
C LEU A 974 5.54 -27.89 22.86
N TYR A 975 6.06 -29.11 22.74
CA TYR A 975 7.51 -29.34 22.76
C TYR A 975 8.17 -29.34 21.37
N ASN A 976 7.43 -29.65 20.31
CA ASN A 976 7.96 -29.77 18.94
C ASN A 976 7.81 -28.50 18.07
N GLY A 977 7.66 -27.33 18.69
CA GLY A 977 7.47 -26.05 17.98
C GLY A 977 7.71 -24.84 18.88
N GLY A 978 7.20 -23.68 18.44
CA GLY A 978 7.18 -22.44 19.21
C GLY A 978 8.54 -21.95 19.70
N ASP A 979 8.64 -21.58 20.97
CA ASP A 979 9.87 -21.02 21.55
C ASP A 979 11.04 -22.02 21.57
N ASN A 980 10.75 -23.33 21.50
CA ASN A 980 11.77 -24.36 21.41
C ASN A 980 12.34 -24.46 19.98
N ILE A 981 11.52 -24.83 19.00
CA ILE A 981 11.96 -25.00 17.59
C ILE A 981 11.21 -24.03 16.70
N ASN A 982 11.86 -22.90 16.37
CA ASN A 982 11.19 -21.79 15.71
C ASN A 982 10.99 -22.00 14.20
N SER A 983 11.74 -22.90 13.56
CA SER A 983 11.67 -23.14 12.11
C SER A 983 10.30 -23.64 11.65
N VAL A 984 9.54 -24.27 12.55
CA VAL A 984 8.15 -24.73 12.31
C VAL A 984 7.19 -23.57 12.04
N ASP A 985 7.48 -22.40 12.61
CA ASP A 985 6.64 -21.21 12.56
C ASP A 985 7.14 -20.13 11.61
N VAL A 986 8.20 -20.43 10.85
CA VAL A 986 8.66 -19.65 9.71
C VAL A 986 7.97 -20.15 8.44
N VAL A 987 7.09 -19.33 7.87
CA VAL A 987 6.21 -19.67 6.77
C VAL A 987 6.68 -19.03 5.46
N ASP A 988 6.67 -19.79 4.36
CA ASP A 988 6.95 -19.25 3.02
C ASP A 988 5.82 -18.29 2.57
N ALA A 989 6.22 -17.08 2.17
CA ALA A 989 5.34 -15.99 1.79
C ALA A 989 4.95 -16.02 0.30
N SER A 990 5.12 -17.15 -0.41
CA SER A 990 4.74 -17.24 -1.82
C SER A 990 3.23 -17.21 -1.99
N TYR A 991 2.76 -16.53 -3.02
CA TYR A 991 1.34 -16.47 -3.35
C TYR A 991 1.08 -16.23 -4.84
N ILE A 992 -0.14 -16.58 -5.25
CA ILE A 992 -0.79 -16.13 -6.48
C ILE A 992 -2.17 -15.58 -6.09
N TYR A 993 -2.48 -14.35 -6.49
CA TYR A 993 -3.67 -13.62 -6.07
C TYR A 993 -4.39 -13.02 -7.27
N LEU A 994 -5.68 -13.29 -7.43
CA LEU A 994 -6.57 -12.51 -8.27
C LEU A 994 -6.85 -11.17 -7.57
N ARG A 995 -6.01 -10.18 -7.89
CA ARG A 995 -5.91 -8.93 -7.16
C ARG A 995 -7.02 -7.96 -7.53
N GLU A 996 -7.34 -7.80 -8.81
CA GLU A 996 -8.34 -6.83 -9.29
C GLU A 996 -9.16 -7.41 -10.44
N ILE A 997 -10.46 -7.13 -10.47
CA ILE A 997 -11.30 -7.23 -11.66
C ILE A 997 -12.09 -5.93 -11.80
N SER A 998 -12.18 -5.37 -13.01
CA SER A 998 -13.01 -4.20 -13.32
C SER A 998 -13.75 -4.41 -14.63
N LEU A 999 -15.08 -4.30 -14.61
CA LEU A 999 -15.94 -4.35 -15.78
C LEU A 999 -16.66 -3.00 -15.92
N GLY A 1000 -16.24 -2.18 -16.88
CA GLY A 1000 -16.85 -0.90 -17.19
C GLY A 1000 -17.66 -0.91 -18.48
N TYR A 1001 -18.70 -0.09 -18.54
CA TYR A 1001 -19.46 0.22 -19.75
C TYR A 1001 -19.61 1.73 -19.89
N SER A 1002 -19.19 2.28 -21.03
CA SER A 1002 -19.43 3.68 -21.39
C SER A 1002 -20.66 3.77 -22.27
N LEU A 1003 -21.67 4.53 -21.84
CA LEU A 1003 -22.92 4.64 -22.58
C LEU A 1003 -22.66 5.33 -23.94
N PRO A 1004 -23.27 4.84 -25.03
CA PRO A 1004 -23.16 5.48 -26.34
C PRO A 1004 -23.63 6.94 -26.31
N ALA A 1005 -22.90 7.83 -27.00
CA ALA A 1005 -23.21 9.26 -27.04
C ALA A 1005 -24.65 9.55 -27.49
N GLY A 1006 -25.18 8.76 -28.44
CA GLY A 1006 -26.56 8.90 -28.90
C GLY A 1006 -27.61 8.68 -27.80
N TRP A 1007 -27.33 7.81 -26.82
CA TRP A 1007 -28.25 7.52 -25.73
C TRP A 1007 -28.30 8.66 -24.70
N VAL A 1008 -27.17 9.35 -24.49
CA VAL A 1008 -27.07 10.45 -23.53
C VAL A 1008 -27.34 11.83 -24.16
N SER A 1009 -27.38 11.93 -25.50
CA SER A 1009 -27.57 13.19 -26.22
C SER A 1009 -28.85 13.98 -25.87
N LYS A 1010 -29.89 13.31 -25.34
CA LYS A 1010 -31.16 13.93 -24.90
C LYS A 1010 -31.21 14.19 -23.38
N THR A 1011 -30.10 14.02 -22.69
CA THR A 1011 -29.95 14.20 -21.24
C THR A 1011 -28.98 15.36 -20.97
N PRO A 1012 -28.89 15.90 -19.74
CA PRO A 1012 -27.88 16.91 -19.41
C PRO A 1012 -26.44 16.36 -19.35
N PHE A 1013 -26.21 15.10 -19.70
CA PHE A 1013 -24.90 14.45 -19.58
C PHE A 1013 -24.18 14.38 -20.93
N SER A 1014 -22.91 14.80 -20.95
CA SER A 1014 -21.99 14.64 -22.08
C SER A 1014 -21.36 13.23 -22.12
N LYS A 1015 -21.23 12.57 -20.96
CA LYS A 1015 -20.69 11.21 -20.83
C LYS A 1015 -21.22 10.52 -19.58
N VAL A 1016 -21.58 9.24 -19.70
CA VAL A 1016 -21.90 8.39 -18.55
C VAL A 1016 -21.10 7.09 -18.64
N ARG A 1017 -20.40 6.73 -17.56
CA ARG A 1017 -19.70 5.45 -17.42
C ARG A 1017 -20.12 4.78 -16.13
N VAL A 1018 -20.44 3.50 -16.22
CA VAL A 1018 -20.70 2.62 -15.06
C VAL A 1018 -19.60 1.56 -15.03
N SER A 1019 -19.11 1.19 -13.85
CA SER A 1019 -18.21 0.05 -13.70
C SER A 1019 -18.47 -0.75 -12.44
N LEU A 1020 -18.40 -2.06 -12.56
CA LEU A 1020 -18.33 -3.01 -11.45
C LEU A 1020 -16.87 -3.32 -11.17
N THR A 1021 -16.46 -3.24 -9.91
CA THR A 1021 -15.06 -3.39 -9.51
C THR A 1021 -14.95 -4.37 -8.36
N GLY A 1022 -13.86 -5.12 -8.31
CA GLY A 1022 -13.57 -6.04 -7.22
C GLY A 1022 -12.08 -6.13 -6.96
N ARG A 1023 -11.71 -6.26 -5.68
CA ARG A 1023 -10.31 -6.32 -5.26
C ARG A 1023 -10.08 -7.35 -4.15
N ASN A 1024 -8.90 -7.95 -4.17
CA ASN A 1024 -8.48 -9.07 -3.32
C ASN A 1024 -9.53 -10.19 -3.37
N LEU A 1025 -9.90 -10.57 -4.60
CA LEU A 1025 -11.02 -11.46 -4.83
C LEU A 1025 -10.68 -12.90 -4.47
N TRP A 1026 -9.50 -13.38 -4.84
CA TRP A 1026 -9.15 -14.77 -4.63
C TRP A 1026 -7.64 -14.98 -4.47
N LEU A 1027 -7.23 -15.41 -3.28
CA LEU A 1027 -5.91 -15.98 -3.04
C LEU A 1027 -5.88 -17.40 -3.63
N ILE A 1028 -5.48 -17.50 -4.89
CA ILE A 1028 -5.52 -18.73 -5.69
C ILE A 1028 -4.58 -19.79 -5.09
N LYS A 1029 -3.38 -19.37 -4.70
CA LYS A 1029 -2.39 -20.25 -4.08
C LYS A 1029 -1.64 -19.48 -2.99
N SER A 1030 -1.38 -20.15 -1.87
CA SER A 1030 -0.50 -19.67 -0.81
C SER A 1030 0.07 -20.87 -0.06
N ASN A 1031 1.31 -20.72 0.43
CA ASN A 1031 1.92 -21.70 1.32
C ASN A 1031 1.53 -21.48 2.79
N SER A 1032 0.92 -20.35 3.13
CA SER A 1032 0.35 -20.10 4.45
C SER A 1032 -1.12 -20.56 4.52
N LYS A 1033 -1.43 -21.44 5.47
CA LYS A 1033 -2.80 -21.91 5.72
C LYS A 1033 -3.64 -20.88 6.47
N HIS A 1034 -3.09 -20.27 7.52
CA HIS A 1034 -3.85 -19.49 8.49
C HIS A 1034 -3.84 -17.98 8.19
N VAL A 1035 -2.70 -17.46 7.74
CA VAL A 1035 -2.49 -16.02 7.53
C VAL A 1035 -2.43 -15.70 6.03
N ASP A 1036 -2.90 -14.53 5.61
CA ASP A 1036 -2.69 -14.03 4.25
C ASP A 1036 -1.27 -13.41 4.17
N PRO A 1037 -0.31 -14.00 3.43
CA PRO A 1037 1.07 -13.49 3.39
C PRO A 1037 1.19 -12.08 2.79
N THR A 1038 0.11 -11.56 2.18
CA THR A 1038 0.06 -10.19 1.67
C THR A 1038 -0.33 -9.16 2.73
N ALA A 1039 -0.82 -9.60 3.89
CA ALA A 1039 -1.39 -8.75 4.95
C ALA A 1039 -0.54 -8.69 6.24
N ILE A 1040 0.71 -9.15 6.20
CA ILE A 1040 1.62 -9.26 7.37
C ILE A 1040 2.50 -8.04 7.62
N THR A 1041 2.35 -6.98 6.81
CA THR A 1041 3.17 -5.77 6.93
C THR A 1041 2.48 -4.77 7.85
N ASN A 1042 3.13 -4.45 8.97
CA ASN A 1042 2.52 -3.66 10.06
C ASN A 1042 2.75 -2.14 9.95
N SER A 1043 3.64 -1.69 9.05
CA SER A 1043 3.96 -0.27 8.83
C SER A 1043 4.83 -0.07 7.57
N ILE A 1044 5.29 1.17 7.31
CA ILE A 1044 6.31 1.47 6.29
C ILE A 1044 7.77 1.22 6.76
N SER A 1045 7.97 0.59 7.93
CA SER A 1045 9.28 0.30 8.52
C SER A 1045 10.10 -0.69 7.71
N ASN A 1046 11.42 -0.70 7.93
CA ASN A 1046 12.31 -1.72 7.38
C ASN A 1046 12.05 -3.11 7.96
N TRP A 1047 11.54 -3.17 9.19
CA TRP A 1047 11.17 -4.41 9.87
C TRP A 1047 9.96 -5.03 9.18
N GLN A 1048 10.16 -6.19 8.58
CA GLN A 1048 9.16 -6.94 7.82
C GLN A 1048 9.24 -8.41 8.21
N GLY A 1049 8.21 -9.18 7.89
CA GLY A 1049 8.20 -10.63 8.08
C GLY A 1049 8.06 -11.07 9.54
N LEU A 1050 7.67 -10.17 10.44
CA LEU A 1050 7.31 -10.49 11.82
C LEU A 1050 5.80 -10.28 11.98
N GLU A 1051 5.06 -11.38 12.15
CA GLU A 1051 3.60 -11.40 12.20
C GLU A 1051 3.13 -11.83 13.61
N GLY A 1052 2.40 -10.94 14.30
CA GLY A 1052 2.02 -11.11 15.70
C GLY A 1052 0.52 -11.25 15.98
N GLY A 1053 -0.31 -11.64 15.02
CA GLY A 1053 -1.77 -11.56 15.11
C GLY A 1053 -2.36 -10.71 13.99
N ALA A 1054 -2.05 -11.09 12.75
CA ALA A 1054 -2.47 -10.37 11.55
C ALA A 1054 -4.00 -10.26 11.48
N LEU A 1055 -4.46 -9.06 11.14
CA LEU A 1055 -5.85 -8.82 10.78
C LEU A 1055 -6.23 -9.66 9.55
N PRO A 1056 -7.48 -10.14 9.46
CA PRO A 1056 -7.94 -10.87 8.30
C PRO A 1056 -7.91 -9.97 7.06
N SER A 1057 -7.52 -10.54 5.91
CA SER A 1057 -7.62 -9.82 4.64
C SER A 1057 -9.07 -9.59 4.25
N VAL A 1058 -9.30 -8.47 3.55
CA VAL A 1058 -10.63 -8.02 3.13
C VAL A 1058 -10.79 -8.17 1.63
N ARG A 1059 -11.93 -8.73 1.22
CA ARG A 1059 -12.41 -8.72 -0.16
C ARG A 1059 -13.34 -7.52 -0.35
N SER A 1060 -13.03 -6.68 -1.33
CA SER A 1060 -13.82 -5.49 -1.66
C SER A 1060 -14.54 -5.67 -3.00
N MET A 1061 -15.80 -5.27 -3.07
CA MET A 1061 -16.61 -5.29 -4.29
C MET A 1061 -17.44 -4.02 -4.37
N GLY A 1062 -17.53 -3.40 -5.54
CA GLY A 1062 -18.17 -2.10 -5.66
C GLY A 1062 -18.65 -1.73 -7.04
N VAL A 1063 -19.31 -0.57 -7.08
CA VAL A 1063 -19.81 0.09 -8.28
C VAL A 1063 -19.24 1.49 -8.34
N ASN A 1064 -18.83 1.92 -9.53
CA ASN A 1064 -18.48 3.30 -9.82
C ASN A 1064 -19.37 3.84 -10.93
N VAL A 1065 -19.86 5.07 -10.77
CA VAL A 1065 -20.61 5.78 -11.79
C VAL A 1065 -20.02 7.17 -11.97
N SER A 1066 -19.68 7.51 -13.20
CA SER A 1066 -19.11 8.81 -13.56
C SER A 1066 -19.98 9.52 -14.58
N PHE A 1067 -20.30 10.78 -14.31
CA PHE A 1067 -21.11 11.67 -15.12
C PHE A 1067 -20.28 12.89 -15.53
N GLY A 1068 -20.13 13.10 -16.84
CA GLY A 1068 -19.69 14.38 -17.41
C GLY A 1068 -20.92 15.17 -17.84
N PHE A 1069 -20.88 16.48 -17.63
CA PHE A 1069 -21.95 17.42 -18.01
C PHE A 1069 -21.58 18.24 -19.25
#